data_AF-A0A559RC41-F1
#
_entry.id   AF-A0A559RC41-F1
#
_cell.length_a   1.000
_cell.length_b   1.000
_cell.length_c   1.000
_cell.angle_alpha   90.00
_cell.angle_beta   90.00
_cell.angle_gamma   90.00
#
_symmetry.space_group_name_H-M   'P 1'
#
loop_
_entity.id
_entity.type
_entity.pdbx_description
1 polymer ?
#
loop_
_entity_poly.entity_id
_entity_poly.type
_entity_poly.pdbx_seq_one_letter_code
_entity_poly.pdbx_strand_id
1 'polypeptide(L)'
;MAILNKIRQKTVVLILVIALALFAFILSSLFDNKDALFSKSPDVVATINGQDISREEFSNLVEFQQRQMGPNATTSQVMNSVFETKVREAVMNGQIEKLGMTVESEQMRDLIKTSYGTDPTFLNEDGVFDESKLKLFIDNLKSSSAEAYQNWLSTEQTLANNALQSNYFNMVKAGTTATLAEGQLEHKLEGEKVDINYVQVPYTSIPDTEVNVSQSDIKNYINKNQKAYQTEANRNFQYVFFKEVASLEDENEIKNELNGLLKDKEVYNEATKATDNKLGFVNTKDVEGFVNSNSDDLKFVDKYQYKSSLPATIADTIFNLEAGKTYGPYKDGNYYKVTKVLDYKKLADSIESSHIVIPFVGTTRAAADVTRTKEEAKAMIDSIFPLVKNDKTKFAEVANEINSDGTKGKDGSIGWTRLTTYNPASFDPDFANFLFFNETGSIDVVLTKFGYHIIRVDDKKNVETAAKLATIARKIEPSSKTEDKIFADASNFELAIAKGNFAEVAKNANYEVRPMTANELDESIPGLGNQRQIVRWAFEDATSVGDYKRFDNVPGGIVIAQLTGKQEKGLMSVEDASVTALPAIRKEKKAKMIMDRVNASTLADFAAAENQTVKSSSAINMKNPTIAGAGKEPMVVGTAFGLKEGVASKLIKGNTGVFMVQVTKKTPAVELENYLPFANQVSAQKLSAVQTRLYSALKESAEIEDFRAKTVQ
;
A
#
# COMPACT_ATOMS: atom_id res chain seq x y z
N MET A 1 -11.52 -17.17 -89.33
CA MET A 1 -10.73 -17.50 -88.12
C MET A 1 -10.08 -16.26 -87.48
N ALA A 2 -10.84 -15.20 -87.17
CA ALA A 2 -10.27 -13.96 -86.57
C ALA A 2 -10.91 -13.54 -85.24
N ILE A 3 -12.10 -14.06 -84.90
CA ILE A 3 -12.82 -13.70 -83.66
C ILE A 3 -12.40 -14.60 -82.48
N LEU A 4 -12.20 -15.90 -82.71
CA LEU A 4 -11.74 -16.85 -81.68
C LEU A 4 -10.34 -16.53 -81.12
N ASN A 5 -9.44 -15.95 -81.94
CA ASN A 5 -8.10 -15.57 -81.47
C ASN A 5 -8.10 -14.24 -80.68
N LYS A 6 -9.05 -13.32 -80.97
CA LYS A 6 -9.28 -12.10 -80.19
C LYS A 6 -9.91 -12.38 -78.83
N ILE A 7 -10.76 -13.41 -78.72
CA ILE A 7 -11.32 -13.84 -77.43
C ILE A 7 -10.24 -14.48 -76.56
N ARG A 8 -9.35 -15.32 -77.12
CA ARG A 8 -8.22 -15.95 -76.41
C ARG A 8 -7.18 -14.95 -75.90
N GLN A 9 -6.88 -13.89 -76.66
CA GLN A 9 -5.96 -12.83 -76.21
C GLN A 9 -6.54 -11.97 -75.08
N LYS A 10 -7.86 -11.80 -75.01
CA LYS A 10 -8.51 -11.07 -73.92
C LYS A 10 -8.92 -11.93 -72.73
N THR A 11 -8.87 -13.27 -72.83
CA THR A 11 -9.21 -14.16 -71.71
C THR A 11 -8.25 -13.99 -70.54
N VAL A 12 -6.94 -13.77 -70.80
CA VAL A 12 -5.96 -13.52 -69.74
C VAL A 12 -6.23 -12.21 -69.02
N VAL A 13 -6.51 -11.13 -69.76
CA VAL A 13 -6.87 -9.83 -69.18
C VAL A 13 -8.20 -9.90 -68.41
N LEU A 14 -9.19 -10.63 -68.94
CA LEU A 14 -10.48 -10.84 -68.27
C LEU A 14 -10.33 -11.63 -66.97
N ILE A 15 -9.54 -12.71 -66.98
CA ILE A 15 -9.23 -13.49 -65.77
C ILE A 15 -8.49 -12.63 -64.74
N LEU A 16 -7.55 -11.78 -65.17
CA LEU A 16 -6.80 -10.90 -64.29
C LEU A 16 -7.69 -9.81 -63.67
N VAL A 17 -8.63 -9.25 -64.44
CA VAL A 17 -9.61 -8.27 -63.93
C VAL A 17 -10.62 -8.91 -62.98
N ILE A 18 -11.07 -10.14 -63.26
CA ILE A 18 -11.96 -10.88 -62.35
C ILE A 18 -11.21 -11.26 -61.07
N ALA A 19 -9.96 -11.70 -61.16
CA ALA A 19 -9.11 -11.97 -60.01
C ALA A 19 -8.84 -10.71 -59.18
N LEU A 20 -8.55 -9.57 -59.82
CA LEU A 20 -8.40 -8.28 -59.14
C LEU A 20 -9.70 -7.78 -58.52
N ALA A 21 -10.84 -7.99 -59.18
CA ALA A 21 -12.15 -7.62 -58.64
C ALA A 21 -12.54 -8.50 -57.44
N LEU A 22 -12.25 -9.81 -57.49
CA LEU A 22 -12.45 -10.72 -56.34
C LEU A 22 -11.46 -10.39 -55.21
N PHE A 23 -10.21 -10.05 -55.52
CA PHE A 23 -9.22 -9.64 -54.54
C PHE A 23 -9.57 -8.29 -53.90
N ALA A 24 -10.09 -7.34 -54.68
CA ALA A 24 -10.60 -6.06 -54.20
C ALA A 24 -11.92 -6.21 -53.41
N PHE A 25 -12.79 -7.15 -53.76
CA PHE A 25 -14.01 -7.47 -53.00
C PHE A 25 -13.69 -8.11 -51.65
N ILE A 26 -12.70 -9.02 -51.61
CA ILE A 26 -12.18 -9.61 -50.36
C ILE A 26 -11.51 -8.52 -49.50
N LEU A 27 -10.75 -7.61 -50.09
CA LEU A 27 -10.14 -6.49 -49.36
C LEU A 27 -11.16 -5.44 -48.90
N SER A 28 -12.19 -5.11 -49.70
CA SER A 28 -13.27 -4.19 -49.28
C SER A 28 -14.03 -4.78 -48.10
N SER A 29 -14.37 -6.08 -48.14
CA SER A 29 -15.01 -6.77 -47.00
C SER A 29 -14.13 -6.86 -45.75
N LEU A 30 -12.80 -6.79 -45.88
CA LEU A 30 -11.85 -6.69 -44.77
C LEU A 30 -11.71 -5.26 -44.22
N PHE A 31 -11.93 -4.23 -45.06
CA PHE A 31 -11.84 -2.82 -44.65
C PHE A 31 -13.17 -2.19 -44.23
N ASP A 32 -14.30 -2.73 -44.68
CA ASP A 32 -15.66 -2.32 -44.29
C ASP A 32 -16.07 -2.90 -42.91
N ASN A 33 -15.31 -3.89 -42.41
CA ASN A 33 -15.46 -4.51 -41.09
C ASN A 33 -14.32 -4.15 -40.12
N LYS A 34 -13.76 -2.94 -40.20
CA LYS A 34 -12.75 -2.46 -39.23
C LYS A 34 -13.28 -2.47 -37.80
N ASP A 35 -14.57 -2.22 -37.60
CA ASP A 35 -15.15 -2.20 -36.26
C ASP A 35 -15.30 -3.62 -35.66
N ALA A 36 -15.47 -4.66 -36.48
CA ALA A 36 -15.67 -6.04 -36.01
C ALA A 36 -14.36 -6.84 -35.84
N LEU A 37 -13.28 -6.46 -36.54
CA LEU A 37 -11.96 -7.10 -36.40
C LEU A 37 -11.10 -6.50 -35.28
N PHE A 38 -11.40 -5.26 -34.85
CA PHE A 38 -10.69 -4.58 -33.77
C PHE A 38 -11.51 -4.46 -32.46
N SER A 39 -12.81 -4.74 -32.48
CA SER A 39 -13.57 -4.98 -31.24
C SER A 39 -13.36 -6.44 -30.78
N LYS A 40 -12.26 -6.72 -30.10
CA LYS A 40 -12.15 -7.95 -29.30
C LYS A 40 -13.34 -8.00 -28.32
N SER A 41 -13.88 -9.21 -28.11
CA SER A 41 -15.11 -9.46 -27.35
C SER A 41 -15.15 -8.68 -26.02
N PRO A 42 -16.31 -8.13 -25.58
CA PRO A 42 -16.48 -7.53 -24.25
C PRO A 42 -16.09 -8.46 -23.09
N ASP A 43 -15.92 -9.75 -23.38
CA ASP A 43 -15.58 -10.81 -22.43
C ASP A 43 -14.08 -11.04 -22.26
N VAL A 44 -13.19 -10.28 -22.93
CA VAL A 44 -11.73 -10.39 -22.77
C VAL A 44 -11.18 -9.23 -21.94
N VAL A 45 -10.48 -9.56 -20.86
CA VAL A 45 -9.89 -8.59 -19.94
C VAL A 45 -8.49 -8.17 -20.38
N ALA A 46 -7.74 -9.11 -20.96
CA ALA A 46 -6.43 -8.85 -21.53
C ALA A 46 -6.02 -9.94 -22.50
N THR A 47 -5.12 -9.62 -23.42
CA THR A 47 -4.43 -10.59 -24.29
C THR A 47 -2.94 -10.50 -24.02
N ILE A 48 -2.28 -11.61 -23.67
CA ILE A 48 -0.83 -11.67 -23.45
C ILE A 48 -0.23 -12.73 -24.38
N ASN A 49 0.66 -12.32 -25.30
CA ASN A 49 1.25 -13.19 -26.31
C ASN A 49 0.22 -14.01 -27.10
N GLY A 50 -0.94 -13.42 -27.39
CA GLY A 50 -2.06 -14.08 -28.09
C GLY A 50 -2.93 -14.99 -27.22
N GLN A 51 -2.65 -15.13 -25.92
CA GLN A 51 -3.51 -15.82 -24.96
C GLN A 51 -4.49 -14.83 -24.32
N ASP A 52 -5.79 -15.08 -24.47
CA ASP A 52 -6.84 -14.24 -23.90
C ASP A 52 -7.15 -14.64 -22.46
N ILE A 53 -7.27 -13.64 -21.58
CA ILE A 53 -7.81 -13.80 -20.23
C ILE A 53 -9.27 -13.40 -20.27
N SER A 54 -10.16 -14.36 -20.04
CA SER A 54 -11.60 -14.09 -20.00
C SER A 54 -12.00 -13.29 -18.76
N ARG A 55 -13.10 -12.54 -18.88
CA ARG A 55 -13.69 -11.77 -17.78
C ARG A 55 -14.16 -12.65 -16.64
N GLU A 56 -14.74 -13.80 -16.96
CA GLU A 56 -15.19 -14.77 -15.97
C GLU A 56 -14.02 -15.31 -15.15
N GLU A 57 -12.96 -15.81 -15.83
CA GLU A 57 -11.75 -16.29 -15.16
C GLU A 57 -11.13 -15.20 -14.27
N PHE A 58 -10.99 -13.99 -14.83
CA PHE A 58 -10.39 -12.88 -14.10
C PHE A 58 -11.21 -12.49 -12.86
N SER A 59 -12.54 -12.42 -12.99
CA SER A 59 -13.42 -12.05 -11.88
C SER A 59 -13.39 -13.07 -10.75
N ASN A 60 -13.39 -14.37 -11.09
CA ASN A 60 -13.29 -15.45 -10.11
C ASN A 60 -11.98 -15.39 -9.32
N LEU A 61 -10.87 -15.08 -9.99
CA LEU A 61 -9.56 -14.92 -9.33
C LEU A 61 -9.50 -13.67 -8.46
N VAL A 62 -10.10 -12.57 -8.90
CA VAL A 62 -10.21 -11.34 -8.11
C VAL A 62 -11.02 -11.60 -6.85
N GLU A 63 -12.16 -12.28 -6.95
CA GLU A 63 -12.98 -12.61 -5.79
C GLU A 63 -12.22 -13.52 -4.81
N PHE A 64 -11.54 -14.54 -5.32
CA PHE A 64 -10.70 -15.44 -4.52
C PHE A 64 -9.57 -14.69 -3.80
N GLN A 65 -8.87 -13.79 -4.50
CA GLN A 65 -7.79 -12.98 -3.93
C GLN A 65 -8.33 -11.95 -2.92
N GLN A 66 -9.51 -11.36 -3.17
CA GLN A 66 -10.16 -10.42 -2.25
C GLN A 66 -10.52 -11.09 -0.92
N ARG A 67 -11.02 -12.34 -0.95
CA ARG A 67 -11.31 -13.12 0.26
C ARG A 67 -10.05 -13.36 1.10
N GLN A 68 -8.89 -13.56 0.47
CA GLN A 68 -7.61 -13.77 1.17
C GLN A 68 -7.01 -12.48 1.73
N MET A 69 -7.07 -11.37 0.98
CA MET A 69 -6.50 -10.09 1.41
C MET A 69 -7.35 -9.37 2.45
N GLY A 70 -8.59 -9.79 2.64
CA GLY A 70 -9.51 -9.26 3.64
C GLY A 70 -10.10 -7.88 3.26
N PRO A 71 -10.87 -7.27 4.17
CA PRO A 71 -11.66 -6.07 3.87
C PRO A 71 -10.83 -4.79 3.67
N ASN A 72 -9.54 -4.80 4.00
CA ASN A 72 -8.67 -3.63 3.90
C ASN A 72 -8.08 -3.44 2.48
N ALA A 73 -8.12 -4.46 1.62
CA ALA A 73 -7.65 -4.36 0.25
C ALA A 73 -8.78 -3.84 -0.65
N THR A 74 -8.49 -2.81 -1.44
CA THR A 74 -9.45 -2.28 -2.43
C THR A 74 -9.58 -3.20 -3.63
N THR A 75 -10.74 -3.19 -4.29
CA THR A 75 -11.02 -4.08 -5.42
C THR A 75 -10.02 -3.90 -6.57
N SER A 76 -9.61 -2.68 -6.96
CA SER A 76 -8.62 -2.61 -8.05
C SER A 76 -7.18 -2.85 -7.60
N GLN A 77 -6.82 -2.68 -6.31
CA GLN A 77 -5.55 -3.26 -5.82
C GLN A 77 -5.51 -4.77 -6.05
N VAL A 78 -6.62 -5.46 -5.74
CA VAL A 78 -6.75 -6.89 -5.97
C VAL A 78 -6.74 -7.22 -7.47
N MET A 79 -7.50 -6.50 -8.30
CA MET A 79 -7.48 -6.68 -9.76
C MET A 79 -6.09 -6.44 -10.37
N ASN A 80 -5.37 -5.41 -9.92
CA ASN A 80 -4.01 -5.12 -10.38
C ASN A 80 -3.05 -6.24 -9.99
N SER A 81 -3.17 -6.76 -8.77
CA SER A 81 -2.38 -7.90 -8.33
C SER A 81 -2.66 -9.15 -9.18
N VAL A 82 -3.94 -9.48 -9.41
CA VAL A 82 -4.33 -10.65 -10.22
C VAL A 82 -3.85 -10.49 -11.66
N PHE A 83 -4.00 -9.31 -12.25
CA PHE A 83 -3.53 -9.02 -13.59
C PHE A 83 -2.01 -9.19 -13.72
N GLU A 84 -1.23 -8.58 -12.83
CA GLU A 84 0.23 -8.70 -12.87
C GLU A 84 0.70 -10.16 -12.65
N THR A 85 0.00 -10.92 -11.81
CA THR A 85 0.24 -12.37 -11.68
C THR A 85 -0.01 -13.09 -13.01
N LYS A 86 -1.13 -12.82 -13.67
CA LYS A 86 -1.46 -13.45 -14.96
C LYS A 86 -0.52 -13.05 -16.10
N VAL A 87 -0.13 -11.78 -16.16
CA VAL A 87 0.91 -11.31 -17.08
C VAL A 87 2.21 -12.05 -16.83
N ARG A 88 2.61 -12.20 -15.56
CA ARG A 88 3.81 -12.96 -15.21
C ARG A 88 3.71 -14.42 -15.65
N GLU A 89 2.61 -15.08 -15.34
CA GLU A 89 2.37 -16.47 -15.73
C GLU A 89 2.45 -16.65 -17.24
N ALA A 90 1.70 -15.87 -18.02
CA ALA A 90 1.67 -15.99 -19.47
C ALA A 90 3.04 -15.69 -20.12
N VAL A 91 3.76 -14.67 -19.63
CA VAL A 91 5.11 -14.33 -20.12
C VAL A 91 6.10 -15.45 -19.85
N MET A 92 6.07 -16.03 -18.64
CA MET A 92 6.99 -17.10 -18.26
C MET A 92 6.63 -18.43 -18.91
N ASN A 93 5.35 -18.79 -18.93
CA ASN A 93 4.84 -20.03 -19.54
C ASN A 93 5.18 -20.08 -21.02
N GLY A 94 5.08 -18.95 -21.74
CA GLY A 94 5.51 -18.88 -23.15
C GLY A 94 6.99 -19.25 -23.39
N GLN A 95 7.87 -19.12 -22.38
CA GLN A 95 9.26 -19.61 -22.46
C GLN A 95 9.39 -21.06 -22.01
N ILE A 96 8.71 -21.43 -20.93
CA ILE A 96 8.70 -22.79 -20.36
C ILE A 96 8.17 -23.81 -21.38
N GLU A 97 7.07 -23.49 -22.07
CA GLU A 97 6.46 -24.33 -23.09
C GLU A 97 7.37 -24.53 -24.30
N LYS A 98 8.06 -23.47 -24.76
CA LYS A 98 9.04 -23.55 -25.86
C LYS A 98 10.20 -24.49 -25.55
N LEU A 99 10.58 -24.59 -24.27
CA LEU A 99 11.62 -25.51 -23.80
C LEU A 99 11.08 -26.91 -23.50
N GLY A 100 9.76 -27.12 -23.55
CA GLY A 100 9.12 -28.39 -23.22
C GLY A 100 9.30 -28.80 -21.76
N MET A 101 9.40 -27.84 -20.84
CA MET A 101 9.60 -28.12 -19.42
C MET A 101 8.28 -28.54 -18.76
N THR A 102 8.27 -29.70 -18.11
CA THR A 102 7.13 -30.25 -17.36
C THR A 102 7.52 -30.60 -15.93
N VAL A 103 6.54 -30.70 -15.04
CA VAL A 103 6.70 -31.26 -13.70
C VAL A 103 6.10 -32.64 -13.69
N GLU A 104 6.95 -33.66 -13.57
CA GLU A 104 6.52 -35.05 -13.47
C GLU A 104 6.01 -35.39 -12.06
N SER A 105 5.22 -36.46 -11.95
CA SER A 105 4.55 -36.86 -10.70
C SER A 105 5.49 -37.00 -9.50
N GLU A 106 6.74 -37.43 -9.70
CA GLU A 106 7.73 -37.56 -8.63
C GLU A 106 8.20 -36.20 -8.12
N GLN A 107 8.53 -35.27 -9.03
CA GLN A 107 8.89 -33.91 -8.66
C GLN A 107 7.71 -33.19 -7.99
N MET A 108 6.47 -33.44 -8.43
CA MET A 108 5.29 -32.90 -7.77
C MET A 108 5.18 -33.39 -6.32
N ARG A 109 5.44 -34.67 -6.06
CA ARG A 109 5.48 -35.21 -4.69
C ARG A 109 6.53 -34.49 -3.84
N ASP A 110 7.73 -34.27 -4.37
CA ASP A 110 8.78 -33.54 -3.67
C ASP A 110 8.40 -32.08 -3.39
N LEU A 111 7.74 -31.41 -4.33
CA LEU A 111 7.24 -30.04 -4.16
C LEU A 111 6.19 -29.95 -3.06
N ILE A 112 5.24 -30.89 -3.04
CA ILE A 112 4.20 -30.97 -2.01
C ILE A 112 4.86 -31.24 -0.65
N LYS A 113 5.77 -32.22 -0.57
CA LYS A 113 6.51 -32.54 0.66
C LYS A 113 7.32 -31.35 1.17
N THR A 114 7.92 -30.58 0.28
CA THR A 114 8.69 -29.37 0.65
C THR A 114 7.77 -28.26 1.15
N SER A 115 6.62 -28.08 0.52
CA SER A 115 5.68 -26.98 0.83
C SER A 115 4.82 -27.26 2.07
N TYR A 116 4.48 -28.53 2.31
CA TYR A 116 3.59 -28.99 3.38
C TYR A 116 4.28 -29.86 4.43
N GLY A 117 5.61 -29.95 4.39
CA GLY A 117 6.41 -30.79 5.28
C GLY A 117 6.37 -30.41 6.76
N THR A 118 5.72 -29.31 7.11
CA THR A 118 5.51 -28.85 8.49
C THR A 118 4.03 -28.80 8.88
N ASP A 119 3.12 -29.11 7.98
CA ASP A 119 1.68 -29.09 8.24
C ASP A 119 1.28 -30.37 8.99
N PRO A 120 0.77 -30.26 10.25
CA PRO A 120 0.42 -31.42 11.08
C PRO A 120 -0.56 -32.40 10.42
N THR A 121 -1.35 -31.95 9.45
CA THR A 121 -2.29 -32.78 8.69
C THR A 121 -1.59 -33.89 7.92
N PHE A 122 -0.34 -33.65 7.49
CA PHE A 122 0.44 -34.55 6.66
C PHE A 122 1.63 -35.20 7.39
N LEU A 123 1.76 -35.02 8.71
CA LEU A 123 2.85 -35.61 9.51
C LEU A 123 2.41 -36.91 10.19
N ASN A 124 3.30 -37.90 10.26
CA ASN A 124 3.12 -39.08 11.12
C ASN A 124 3.42 -38.75 12.60
N GLU A 125 3.33 -39.77 13.46
CA GLU A 125 3.56 -39.65 14.91
C GLU A 125 4.98 -39.18 15.26
N ASP A 126 5.96 -39.41 14.37
CA ASP A 126 7.35 -38.97 14.51
C ASP A 126 7.60 -37.55 13.95
N GLY A 127 6.56 -36.85 13.47
CA GLY A 127 6.67 -35.51 12.89
C GLY A 127 7.25 -35.48 11.47
N VAL A 128 7.26 -36.61 10.76
CA VAL A 128 7.78 -36.73 9.39
C VAL A 128 6.61 -36.78 8.39
N PHE A 129 6.77 -36.13 7.24
CA PHE A 129 5.77 -36.14 6.17
C PHE A 129 5.42 -37.56 5.72
N ASP A 130 4.12 -37.88 5.73
CA ASP A 130 3.56 -39.19 5.39
C ASP A 130 2.68 -39.11 4.14
N GLU A 131 3.16 -39.71 3.05
CA GLU A 131 2.45 -39.77 1.77
C GLU A 131 1.09 -40.47 1.86
N SER A 132 0.92 -41.39 2.80
CA SER A 132 -0.36 -42.08 3.01
C SER A 132 -1.42 -41.12 3.54
N LYS A 133 -1.02 -40.17 4.42
CA LYS A 133 -1.92 -39.12 4.92
C LYS A 133 -2.31 -38.13 3.84
N LEU A 134 -1.35 -37.74 2.98
CA LEU A 134 -1.65 -36.92 1.80
C LEU A 134 -2.67 -37.62 0.87
N LYS A 135 -2.46 -38.91 0.60
CA LYS A 135 -3.38 -39.68 -0.24
C LYS A 135 -4.78 -39.75 0.38
N LEU A 136 -4.88 -40.04 1.67
CA LEU A 136 -6.16 -40.06 2.40
C LEU A 136 -6.86 -38.70 2.37
N PHE A 137 -6.11 -37.61 2.51
CA PHE A 137 -6.63 -36.25 2.41
C PHE A 137 -7.23 -35.99 1.01
N ILE A 138 -6.49 -36.30 -0.06
CA ILE A 138 -6.97 -36.11 -1.44
C ILE A 138 -8.20 -37.00 -1.73
N ASP A 139 -8.19 -38.26 -1.28
CA ASP A 139 -9.32 -39.19 -1.45
C ASP A 139 -10.56 -38.69 -0.70
N ASN A 140 -10.38 -38.09 0.48
CA ASN A 140 -11.45 -37.44 1.23
C ASN A 140 -11.99 -36.21 0.48
N LEU A 141 -11.12 -35.32 -0.02
CA LEU A 141 -11.57 -34.16 -0.80
C LEU A 141 -12.41 -34.56 -2.01
N LYS A 142 -11.96 -35.56 -2.79
CA LYS A 142 -12.69 -36.07 -3.97
C LYS A 142 -14.09 -36.60 -3.64
N SER A 143 -14.27 -37.17 -2.46
CA SER A 143 -15.53 -37.78 -2.03
C SER A 143 -16.44 -36.83 -1.26
N SER A 144 -15.90 -35.80 -0.62
CA SER A 144 -16.63 -34.89 0.27
C SER A 144 -16.99 -33.54 -0.34
N SER A 145 -16.13 -32.97 -1.21
CA SER A 145 -16.38 -31.65 -1.80
C SER A 145 -15.63 -31.47 -3.13
N ALA A 146 -16.40 -31.37 -4.22
CA ALA A 146 -15.85 -31.07 -5.54
C ALA A 146 -15.11 -29.71 -5.56
N GLU A 147 -15.63 -28.70 -4.86
CA GLU A 147 -15.01 -27.37 -4.76
C GLU A 147 -13.65 -27.45 -4.04
N ALA A 148 -13.58 -28.13 -2.90
CA ALA A 148 -12.34 -28.26 -2.15
C ALA A 148 -11.28 -29.06 -2.94
N TYR A 149 -11.70 -30.07 -3.72
CA TYR A 149 -10.82 -30.79 -4.62
C TYR A 149 -10.30 -29.91 -5.76
N GLN A 150 -11.14 -29.05 -6.36
CA GLN A 150 -10.68 -28.09 -7.38
C GLN A 150 -9.67 -27.07 -6.81
N ASN A 151 -9.90 -26.58 -5.59
CA ASN A 151 -8.94 -25.70 -4.90
C ASN A 151 -7.58 -26.39 -4.67
N TRP A 152 -7.60 -27.68 -4.32
CA TRP A 152 -6.38 -28.48 -4.22
C TRP A 152 -5.66 -28.61 -5.56
N LEU A 153 -6.36 -28.92 -6.66
CA LEU A 153 -5.76 -28.97 -8.00
C LEU A 153 -5.14 -27.63 -8.42
N SER A 154 -5.82 -26.51 -8.15
CA SER A 154 -5.26 -25.17 -8.39
C SER A 154 -3.99 -24.91 -7.58
N THR A 155 -3.91 -25.47 -6.38
CA THR A 155 -2.74 -25.37 -5.51
C THR A 155 -1.57 -26.18 -6.06
N GLU A 156 -1.81 -27.44 -6.47
CA GLU A 156 -0.81 -28.26 -7.16
C GLU A 156 -0.29 -27.58 -8.44
N GLN A 157 -1.19 -27.00 -9.25
CA GLN A 157 -0.81 -26.28 -10.46
C GLN A 157 0.06 -25.06 -10.15
N THR A 158 -0.27 -24.31 -9.10
CA THR A 158 0.52 -23.15 -8.66
C THR A 158 1.92 -23.57 -8.21
N LEU A 159 2.04 -24.67 -7.46
CA LEU A 159 3.33 -25.24 -7.07
C LEU A 159 4.15 -25.66 -8.30
N ALA A 160 3.51 -26.33 -9.27
CA ALA A 160 4.15 -26.71 -10.53
C ALA A 160 4.68 -25.49 -11.28
N ASN A 161 3.82 -24.48 -11.49
CA ASN A 161 4.18 -23.26 -12.21
C ASN A 161 5.35 -22.51 -11.52
N ASN A 162 5.31 -22.40 -10.20
CA ASN A 162 6.39 -21.77 -9.41
C ASN A 162 7.71 -22.55 -9.53
N ALA A 163 7.65 -23.88 -9.50
CA ALA A 163 8.83 -24.73 -9.68
C ALA A 163 9.41 -24.60 -11.09
N LEU A 164 8.56 -24.60 -12.13
CA LEU A 164 9.00 -24.42 -13.52
C LEU A 164 9.64 -23.04 -13.74
N GLN A 165 9.03 -21.98 -13.20
CA GLN A 165 9.62 -20.64 -13.22
C GLN A 165 10.97 -20.63 -12.51
N SER A 166 11.06 -21.17 -11.30
CA SER A 166 12.32 -21.25 -10.54
C SER A 166 13.40 -22.02 -11.32
N ASN A 167 13.04 -23.16 -11.91
CA ASN A 167 13.94 -23.96 -12.74
C ASN A 167 14.44 -23.18 -13.95
N TYR A 168 13.56 -22.45 -14.65
CA TYR A 168 13.94 -21.59 -15.76
C TYR A 168 14.95 -20.51 -15.32
N PHE A 169 14.68 -19.82 -14.20
CA PHE A 169 15.63 -18.87 -13.62
C PHE A 169 16.96 -19.54 -13.26
N ASN A 170 16.94 -20.74 -12.69
CA ASN A 170 18.14 -21.48 -12.32
C ASN A 170 18.94 -21.94 -13.54
N MET A 171 18.28 -22.31 -14.65
CA MET A 171 18.96 -22.62 -15.91
C MET A 171 19.68 -21.39 -16.47
N VAL A 172 19.01 -20.22 -16.49
CA VAL A 172 19.65 -18.97 -16.94
C VAL A 172 20.81 -18.59 -16.02
N LYS A 173 20.65 -18.75 -14.69
CA LYS A 173 21.73 -18.55 -13.71
C LYS A 173 22.89 -19.51 -13.93
N ALA A 174 22.63 -20.79 -14.18
CA ALA A 174 23.67 -21.79 -14.44
C ALA A 174 24.48 -21.46 -15.70
N GLY A 175 23.83 -20.88 -16.73
CA GLY A 175 24.51 -20.34 -17.91
C GLY A 175 25.15 -18.96 -17.72
N THR A 176 24.90 -18.30 -16.58
CA THR A 176 25.41 -16.96 -16.28
C THR A 176 26.58 -17.06 -15.33
N THR A 177 27.78 -16.81 -15.84
CA THR A 177 28.99 -16.71 -15.02
C THR A 177 29.86 -15.53 -15.46
N ALA A 178 30.92 -15.28 -14.71
CA ALA A 178 31.96 -14.35 -15.10
C ALA A 178 33.23 -15.12 -15.48
N THR A 179 33.89 -14.66 -16.54
CA THR A 179 35.19 -15.18 -16.95
C THR A 179 36.32 -14.58 -16.10
N LEU A 180 37.49 -15.23 -16.10
CA LEU A 180 38.69 -14.63 -15.51
C LEU A 180 39.06 -13.29 -16.17
N ALA A 181 38.78 -13.12 -17.47
CA ALA A 181 38.99 -11.85 -18.17
C ALA A 181 38.09 -10.73 -17.64
N GLU A 182 36.85 -11.04 -17.28
CA GLU A 182 35.94 -10.08 -16.63
C GLU A 182 36.39 -9.78 -15.20
N GLY A 183 36.89 -10.77 -14.46
CA GLY A 183 37.53 -10.55 -13.16
C GLY A 183 38.77 -9.65 -13.26
N GLN A 184 39.60 -9.87 -14.28
CA GLN A 184 40.76 -9.03 -14.57
C GLN A 184 40.33 -7.60 -14.92
N LEU A 185 39.27 -7.44 -15.74
CA LEU A 185 38.71 -6.13 -16.06
C LEU A 185 38.16 -5.43 -14.81
N GLU A 186 37.41 -6.11 -13.96
CA GLU A 186 36.88 -5.53 -12.71
C GLU A 186 38.01 -5.07 -11.78
N HIS A 187 39.02 -5.92 -11.58
CA HIS A 187 40.23 -5.55 -10.83
C HIS A 187 40.94 -4.34 -11.46
N LYS A 188 41.04 -4.30 -12.79
CA LYS A 188 41.64 -3.19 -13.53
C LYS A 188 40.84 -1.89 -13.31
N LEU A 189 39.52 -1.92 -13.45
CA LEU A 189 38.65 -0.75 -13.28
C LEU A 189 38.70 -0.18 -11.86
N GLU A 190 38.93 -1.02 -10.86
CA GLU A 190 39.06 -0.63 -9.44
C GLU A 190 40.46 -0.16 -9.07
N GLY A 191 41.47 -0.91 -9.53
CA GLY A 191 42.87 -0.78 -9.13
C GLY A 191 43.67 0.20 -9.97
N GLU A 192 43.34 0.37 -11.26
CA GLU A 192 43.98 1.40 -12.07
C GLU A 192 43.49 2.77 -11.63
N LYS A 193 44.46 3.66 -11.40
CA LYS A 193 44.20 5.00 -10.90
C LYS A 193 44.89 6.03 -11.76
N VAL A 194 44.23 7.18 -11.92
CA VAL A 194 44.83 8.37 -12.53
C VAL A 194 44.76 9.54 -11.56
N ASP A 195 45.84 10.31 -11.55
CA ASP A 195 45.85 11.66 -11.00
C ASP A 195 45.71 12.62 -12.18
N ILE A 196 44.86 13.63 -12.01
CA ILE A 196 44.57 14.61 -13.05
C ILE A 196 44.68 16.02 -12.49
N ASN A 197 45.15 16.92 -13.35
CA ASN A 197 44.77 18.32 -13.27
C ASN A 197 43.54 18.52 -14.16
N TYR A 198 42.60 19.36 -13.74
CA TYR A 198 41.41 19.65 -14.51
C TYR A 198 40.96 21.10 -14.35
N VAL A 199 40.28 21.58 -15.37
CA VAL A 199 39.49 22.82 -15.33
C VAL A 199 38.06 22.45 -15.64
N GLN A 200 37.13 23.00 -14.87
CA GLN A 200 35.70 22.80 -15.04
C GLN A 200 35.04 24.17 -15.23
N VAL A 201 34.25 24.30 -16.28
CA VAL A 201 33.31 25.41 -16.44
C VAL A 201 31.92 24.87 -16.14
N PRO A 202 31.34 25.18 -14.96
CA PRO A 202 30.05 24.67 -14.57
C PRO A 202 28.94 25.17 -15.50
N TYR A 203 27.92 24.36 -15.75
CA TYR A 203 26.74 24.84 -16.51
C TYR A 203 25.97 25.96 -15.80
N THR A 204 26.17 26.14 -14.49
CA THR A 204 25.61 27.25 -13.72
C THR A 204 26.24 28.61 -14.04
N SER A 205 27.39 28.64 -14.74
CA SER A 205 28.01 29.88 -15.21
C SER A 205 27.20 30.62 -16.28
N ILE A 206 26.28 29.93 -16.95
CA ILE A 206 25.33 30.50 -17.90
C ILE A 206 23.94 30.48 -17.25
N PRO A 207 23.30 31.63 -17.00
CA PRO A 207 21.93 31.69 -16.51
C PRO A 207 20.96 30.93 -17.43
N ASP A 208 19.95 30.27 -16.85
CA ASP A 208 18.91 29.56 -17.65
C ASP A 208 18.13 30.52 -18.57
N THR A 209 18.03 31.80 -18.20
CA THR A 209 17.38 32.85 -18.99
C THR A 209 18.10 33.18 -20.29
N GLU A 210 19.39 32.84 -20.41
CA GLU A 210 20.16 33.04 -21.65
C GLU A 210 20.01 31.87 -22.63
N VAL A 211 19.36 30.78 -22.20
CA VAL A 211 19.22 29.55 -22.99
C VAL A 211 17.77 29.38 -23.44
N ASN A 212 17.47 29.92 -24.62
CA ASN A 212 16.17 29.75 -25.25
C ASN A 212 15.97 28.30 -25.71
N VAL A 213 14.92 27.65 -25.21
CA VAL A 213 14.48 26.31 -25.61
C VAL A 213 13.09 26.42 -26.21
N SER A 214 12.96 26.08 -27.48
CA SER A 214 11.68 26.10 -28.20
C SER A 214 10.90 24.81 -27.98
N GLN A 215 9.58 24.85 -28.21
CA GLN A 215 8.75 23.63 -28.27
C GLN A 215 9.27 22.61 -29.30
N SER A 216 9.81 23.09 -30.44
CA SER A 216 10.44 22.23 -31.44
C SER A 216 11.71 21.53 -30.92
N ASP A 217 12.50 22.19 -30.06
CA ASP A 217 13.67 21.55 -29.46
C ASP A 217 13.26 20.38 -28.56
N ILE A 218 12.21 20.58 -27.76
CA ILE A 218 11.66 19.54 -26.88
C ILE A 218 11.11 18.38 -27.73
N LYS A 219 10.31 18.67 -28.75
CA LYS A 219 9.79 17.67 -29.68
C LYS A 219 10.91 16.85 -30.35
N ASN A 220 11.99 17.50 -30.76
CA ASN A 220 13.14 16.81 -31.34
C ASN A 220 13.88 15.96 -30.30
N TYR A 221 13.99 16.44 -29.06
CA TYR A 221 14.63 15.71 -27.98
C TYR A 221 13.85 14.44 -27.59
N ILE A 222 12.53 14.53 -27.42
CA ILE A 222 11.69 13.37 -27.11
C ILE A 222 11.72 12.35 -28.25
N ASN A 223 11.71 12.80 -29.52
CA ASN A 223 11.80 11.93 -30.69
C ASN A 223 13.15 11.19 -30.78
N LYS A 224 14.24 11.78 -30.28
CA LYS A 224 15.54 11.11 -30.20
C LYS A 224 15.63 10.15 -29.01
N ASN A 225 14.81 10.34 -27.99
CA ASN A 225 14.85 9.61 -26.72
C ASN A 225 13.55 8.87 -26.42
N GLN A 226 12.85 8.37 -27.45
CA GLN A 226 11.46 7.90 -27.35
C GLN A 226 11.19 6.98 -26.16
N LYS A 227 12.08 6.00 -25.90
CA LYS A 227 11.94 5.04 -24.79
C LYS A 227 11.79 5.70 -23.42
N ALA A 228 12.44 6.86 -23.19
CA ALA A 228 12.39 7.57 -21.92
C ALA A 228 11.17 8.50 -21.78
N TYR A 229 10.42 8.69 -22.87
CA TYR A 229 9.28 9.63 -22.97
C TYR A 229 8.03 8.93 -23.49
N GLN A 230 7.86 7.64 -23.18
CA GLN A 230 6.61 6.93 -23.39
C GLN A 230 5.70 7.07 -22.17
N THR A 231 4.41 7.14 -22.41
CA THR A 231 3.39 7.26 -21.36
C THR A 231 2.16 6.45 -21.75
N GLU A 232 1.50 5.90 -20.74
CA GLU A 232 0.17 5.33 -20.89
C GLU A 232 -0.87 6.45 -21.06
N ALA A 233 -2.08 6.09 -21.48
CA ALA A 233 -3.16 7.06 -21.60
C ALA A 233 -3.45 7.70 -20.23
N ASN A 234 -3.46 9.03 -20.18
CA ASN A 234 -3.73 9.79 -18.98
C ASN A 234 -4.71 10.95 -19.26
N ARG A 235 -5.33 11.46 -18.20
CA ARG A 235 -6.26 12.58 -18.23
C ARG A 235 -5.82 13.62 -17.22
N ASN A 236 -5.66 14.84 -17.71
CA ASN A 236 -5.43 16.01 -16.88
C ASN A 236 -6.78 16.64 -16.58
N PHE A 237 -7.05 16.89 -15.31
CA PHE A 237 -8.25 17.61 -14.88
C PHE A 237 -7.89 18.52 -13.70
N GLN A 238 -8.80 19.44 -13.41
CA GLN A 238 -8.74 20.28 -12.23
C GLN A 238 -10.04 20.16 -11.47
N TYR A 239 -10.00 20.33 -10.15
CA TYR A 239 -11.20 20.23 -9.34
C TYR A 239 -11.23 21.24 -8.20
N VAL A 240 -12.45 21.53 -7.75
CA VAL A 240 -12.74 22.22 -6.49
C VAL A 240 -13.43 21.24 -5.55
N PHE A 241 -13.06 21.25 -4.28
CA PHE A 241 -13.67 20.44 -3.23
C PHE A 241 -14.42 21.33 -2.23
N PHE A 242 -15.74 21.21 -2.23
CA PHE A 242 -16.67 21.86 -1.30
C PHE A 242 -16.75 21.01 -0.04
N LYS A 243 -15.87 21.29 0.92
CA LYS A 243 -15.76 20.49 2.14
C LYS A 243 -16.98 20.65 3.05
N GLU A 244 -17.56 19.54 3.43
CA GLU A 244 -18.58 19.41 4.49
C GLU A 244 -17.90 19.41 5.86
N VAL A 245 -17.71 20.61 6.38
CA VAL A 245 -17.19 20.84 7.73
C VAL A 245 -18.26 21.58 8.53
N ALA A 246 -18.44 21.15 9.77
CA ALA A 246 -19.32 21.84 10.71
C ALA A 246 -19.00 23.34 10.78
N SER A 247 -20.03 24.16 10.65
CA SER A 247 -19.92 25.61 10.81
C SER A 247 -19.69 25.99 12.27
N LEU A 248 -19.31 27.25 12.50
CA LEU A 248 -19.20 27.77 13.87
C LEU A 248 -20.57 27.76 14.57
N GLU A 249 -21.63 27.99 13.81
CA GLU A 249 -23.02 27.88 14.24
C GLU A 249 -23.35 26.45 14.71
N ASP A 250 -22.98 25.42 13.93
CA ASP A 250 -23.18 24.01 14.30
C ASP A 250 -22.44 23.67 15.60
N GLU A 251 -21.17 24.09 15.72
CA GLU A 251 -20.39 23.87 16.94
C GLU A 251 -21.03 24.56 18.17
N ASN A 252 -21.62 25.74 17.98
CA ASN A 252 -22.30 26.47 19.05
C ASN A 252 -23.65 25.84 19.41
N GLU A 253 -24.38 25.30 18.43
CA GLU A 253 -25.62 24.56 18.66
C GLU A 253 -25.36 23.30 19.49
N ILE A 254 -24.34 22.50 19.13
CA ILE A 254 -23.93 21.33 19.92
C ILE A 254 -23.60 21.71 21.37
N LYS A 255 -22.85 22.82 21.58
CA LYS A 255 -22.56 23.31 22.94
C LYS A 255 -23.83 23.69 23.70
N ASN A 256 -24.77 24.35 23.03
CA ASN A 256 -26.04 24.76 23.64
C ASN A 256 -26.91 23.56 24.01
N GLU A 257 -26.96 22.55 23.14
CA GLU A 257 -27.65 21.28 23.41
C GLU A 257 -27.05 20.58 24.62
N LEU A 258 -25.72 20.41 24.66
CA LEU A 258 -25.00 19.80 25.78
C LEU A 258 -25.24 20.56 27.09
N ASN A 259 -25.18 21.89 27.07
CA ASN A 259 -25.52 22.72 28.23
C ASN A 259 -27.00 22.55 28.65
N GLY A 260 -27.89 22.38 27.67
CA GLY A 260 -29.29 22.10 27.89
C GLY A 260 -29.55 20.75 28.54
N LEU A 261 -28.69 19.74 28.32
CA LEU A 261 -28.77 18.42 28.94
C LEU A 261 -28.33 18.42 30.41
N LEU A 262 -27.58 19.42 30.86
CA LEU A 262 -27.12 19.52 32.25
C LEU A 262 -28.26 19.81 33.23
N LYS A 263 -29.31 20.51 32.78
CA LYS A 263 -30.39 21.04 33.63
C LYS A 263 -31.64 20.17 33.56
N ASP A 264 -32.38 20.13 34.68
CA ASP A 264 -33.71 19.51 34.74
C ASP A 264 -34.70 20.31 33.88
N LYS A 265 -35.65 19.62 33.26
CA LYS A 265 -36.67 20.22 32.38
C LYS A 265 -38.04 19.61 32.65
N GLU A 266 -39.05 20.47 32.74
CA GLU A 266 -40.44 20.08 32.75
C GLU A 266 -40.87 19.69 31.33
N VAL A 267 -41.37 18.47 31.15
CA VAL A 267 -41.83 17.95 29.86
C VAL A 267 -43.28 17.51 30.02
N TYR A 268 -44.17 18.08 29.23
CA TYR A 268 -45.56 17.63 29.17
C TYR A 268 -45.60 16.27 28.48
N ASN A 269 -46.13 15.27 29.19
CA ASN A 269 -46.26 13.92 28.70
C ASN A 269 -47.68 13.71 28.18
N GLU A 270 -47.83 13.66 26.85
CA GLU A 270 -49.10 13.47 26.15
C GLU A 270 -49.85 12.19 26.57
N ALA A 271 -49.12 11.14 26.96
CA ALA A 271 -49.72 9.86 27.36
C ALA A 271 -50.31 9.91 28.78
N THR A 272 -49.66 10.62 29.70
CA THR A 272 -50.12 10.75 31.10
C THR A 272 -50.91 12.04 31.35
N LYS A 273 -50.96 12.95 30.37
CA LYS A 273 -51.55 14.29 30.45
C LYS A 273 -51.02 15.11 31.63
N ALA A 274 -49.79 14.85 32.06
CA ALA A 274 -49.15 15.50 33.20
C ALA A 274 -47.79 16.09 32.79
N THR A 275 -47.35 17.09 33.54
CA THR A 275 -46.00 17.64 33.41
C THR A 275 -45.05 16.80 34.24
N ASP A 276 -44.20 16.02 33.58
CA ASP A 276 -43.16 15.22 34.23
C ASP A 276 -41.88 16.04 34.34
N ASN A 277 -41.23 16.01 35.51
CA ASN A 277 -39.92 16.63 35.69
C ASN A 277 -38.82 15.66 35.20
N LYS A 278 -38.28 15.91 34.01
CA LYS A 278 -37.18 15.13 33.45
C LYS A 278 -35.85 15.66 34.01
N LEU A 279 -35.21 14.83 34.85
CA LEU A 279 -33.92 15.16 35.43
C LEU A 279 -32.83 15.28 34.35
N GLY A 280 -32.01 16.33 34.45
CA GLY A 280 -30.83 16.55 33.63
C GLY A 280 -29.65 15.71 34.10
N PHE A 281 -28.54 15.79 33.36
CA PHE A 281 -27.36 14.97 33.60
C PHE A 281 -26.74 15.19 34.99
N VAL A 282 -26.90 16.38 35.57
CA VAL A 282 -26.43 16.70 36.92
C VAL A 282 -27.20 15.91 37.98
N ASN A 283 -28.52 15.74 37.83
CA ASN A 283 -29.39 15.18 38.88
C ASN A 283 -29.92 13.77 38.59
N THR A 284 -29.77 13.27 37.35
CA THR A 284 -30.25 11.92 36.98
C THR A 284 -29.67 10.83 37.87
N LYS A 285 -30.53 9.88 38.24
CA LYS A 285 -30.15 8.65 38.97
C LYS A 285 -29.73 7.53 38.02
N ASP A 286 -30.30 7.50 36.82
CA ASP A 286 -29.90 6.59 35.75
C ASP A 286 -28.87 7.29 34.86
N VAL A 287 -27.61 7.25 35.29
CA VAL A 287 -26.51 7.89 34.57
C VAL A 287 -26.16 7.14 33.28
N GLU A 288 -26.18 5.80 33.34
CA GLU A 288 -25.86 4.94 32.20
C GLU A 288 -26.86 5.13 31.06
N GLY A 289 -28.16 5.00 31.35
CA GLY A 289 -29.22 5.18 30.36
C GLY A 289 -29.20 6.60 29.78
N PHE A 290 -28.91 7.61 30.61
CA PHE A 290 -28.80 8.99 30.14
C PHE A 290 -27.62 9.19 29.19
N VAL A 291 -26.42 8.70 29.51
CA VAL A 291 -25.25 8.78 28.61
C VAL A 291 -25.53 8.04 27.30
N ASN A 292 -26.02 6.80 27.40
CA ASN A 292 -26.22 5.95 26.23
C ASN A 292 -27.27 6.51 25.24
N SER A 293 -28.24 7.28 25.75
CA SER A 293 -29.32 7.90 24.96
C SER A 293 -28.97 9.29 24.41
N ASN A 294 -27.92 9.94 24.94
CA ASN A 294 -27.56 11.31 24.55
C ASN A 294 -26.14 11.43 23.96
N SER A 295 -25.41 10.31 23.85
CA SER A 295 -24.14 10.23 23.12
C SER A 295 -24.33 9.54 21.78
N ASP A 296 -23.63 10.04 20.77
CA ASP A 296 -23.67 9.48 19.42
C ASP A 296 -22.93 8.12 19.41
N ASP A 297 -21.59 8.17 19.40
CA ASP A 297 -20.73 6.99 19.20
C ASP A 297 -20.15 6.42 20.51
N LEU A 298 -20.14 7.19 21.61
CA LEU A 298 -19.50 6.80 22.87
C LEU A 298 -20.52 6.37 23.92
N LYS A 299 -20.58 5.07 24.21
CA LYS A 299 -21.42 4.50 25.26
C LYS A 299 -20.77 4.63 26.64
N PHE A 300 -21.61 4.60 27.67
CA PHE A 300 -21.16 4.57 29.06
C PHE A 300 -20.30 3.32 29.30
N VAL A 301 -19.19 3.51 29.98
CA VAL A 301 -18.31 2.41 30.38
C VAL A 301 -18.23 2.42 31.89
N ASP A 302 -18.78 1.38 32.51
CA ASP A 302 -18.67 1.19 33.96
C ASP A 302 -17.26 0.70 34.33
N LYS A 303 -16.31 1.64 34.35
CA LYS A 303 -14.95 1.38 34.85
C LYS A 303 -14.31 2.63 35.44
N TYR A 304 -13.36 2.39 36.34
CA TYR A 304 -12.45 3.41 36.81
C TYR A 304 -11.38 3.70 35.76
N GLN A 305 -11.03 4.97 35.62
CA GLN A 305 -10.08 5.47 34.64
C GLN A 305 -9.02 6.32 35.34
N TYR A 306 -7.77 6.18 34.92
CA TYR A 306 -6.67 6.99 35.44
C TYR A 306 -6.62 8.35 34.73
N LYS A 307 -5.98 9.33 35.38
CA LYS A 307 -5.79 10.66 34.81
C LYS A 307 -5.08 10.61 33.45
N SER A 308 -4.13 9.69 33.29
CA SER A 308 -3.38 9.45 32.07
C SER A 308 -4.22 8.96 30.89
N SER A 309 -5.44 8.44 31.12
CA SER A 309 -6.35 8.02 30.04
C SER A 309 -7.25 9.14 29.53
N LEU A 310 -7.12 10.36 30.07
CA LEU A 310 -7.85 11.55 29.63
C LEU A 310 -6.96 12.47 28.79
N PRO A 311 -7.54 13.29 27.89
CA PRO A 311 -6.80 14.34 27.19
C PRO A 311 -6.08 15.26 28.18
N ALA A 312 -4.79 15.48 27.96
CA ALA A 312 -3.93 16.22 28.90
C ALA A 312 -4.44 17.65 29.20
N THR A 313 -5.15 18.27 28.26
CA THR A 313 -5.71 19.62 28.36
C THR A 313 -6.85 19.74 29.37
N ILE A 314 -7.54 18.64 29.71
CA ILE A 314 -8.72 18.63 30.58
C ILE A 314 -8.58 17.66 31.76
N ALA A 315 -7.58 16.78 31.74
CA ALA A 315 -7.37 15.75 32.75
C ALA A 315 -7.25 16.32 34.17
N ASP A 316 -6.47 17.40 34.37
CA ASP A 316 -6.37 18.10 35.66
C ASP A 316 -7.70 18.67 36.12
N THR A 317 -8.43 19.32 35.22
CA THR A 317 -9.72 19.94 35.55
C THR A 317 -10.73 18.89 35.99
N ILE A 318 -10.82 17.76 35.29
CA ILE A 318 -11.73 16.66 35.66
C ILE A 318 -11.31 16.02 36.99
N PHE A 319 -10.02 15.77 37.21
CA PHE A 319 -9.56 15.12 38.44
C PHE A 319 -9.63 16.00 39.68
N ASN A 320 -9.73 17.33 39.51
CA ASN A 320 -9.94 18.29 40.60
C ASN A 320 -11.42 18.54 40.93
N LEU A 321 -12.36 17.93 40.21
CA LEU A 321 -13.79 18.04 40.53
C LEU A 321 -14.16 17.22 41.76
N GLU A 322 -15.23 17.61 42.44
CA GLU A 322 -15.88 16.76 43.43
C GLU A 322 -16.74 15.70 42.74
N ALA A 323 -16.90 14.54 43.38
CA ALA A 323 -17.84 13.52 42.92
C ALA A 323 -19.27 14.09 42.81
N GLY A 324 -19.95 13.75 41.72
CA GLY A 324 -21.26 14.29 41.35
C GLY A 324 -21.22 15.56 40.49
N LYS A 325 -20.08 16.23 40.36
CA LYS A 325 -19.94 17.44 39.52
C LYS A 325 -19.64 17.12 38.07
N THR A 326 -19.99 18.06 37.19
CA THR A 326 -19.81 17.99 35.74
C THR A 326 -18.86 19.07 35.24
N TYR A 327 -18.12 18.78 34.17
CA TYR A 327 -17.31 19.75 33.42
C TYR A 327 -17.53 19.59 31.91
N GLY A 328 -17.51 20.73 31.21
CA GLY A 328 -17.80 20.86 29.79
C GLY A 328 -18.95 21.83 29.52
N PRO A 329 -19.35 22.01 28.25
CA PRO A 329 -18.85 21.31 27.06
C PRO A 329 -17.39 21.67 26.72
N TYR A 330 -16.56 20.67 26.42
CA TYR A 330 -15.18 20.86 25.95
C TYR A 330 -14.95 20.09 24.64
N LYS A 331 -14.07 20.60 23.78
CA LYS A 331 -13.72 19.95 22.50
C LYS A 331 -12.64 18.90 22.73
N ASP A 332 -12.86 17.69 22.23
CA ASP A 332 -11.90 16.59 22.27
C ASP A 332 -12.00 15.77 20.97
N GLY A 333 -11.00 15.92 20.11
CA GLY A 333 -11.02 15.39 18.74
C GLY A 333 -12.22 15.92 17.94
N ASN A 334 -12.99 15.01 17.36
CA ASN A 334 -14.19 15.30 16.57
C ASN A 334 -15.47 15.38 17.41
N TYR A 335 -15.36 15.62 18.73
CA TYR A 335 -16.52 15.65 19.63
C TYR A 335 -16.49 16.89 20.52
N TYR A 336 -17.69 17.36 20.86
CA TYR A 336 -17.91 18.09 22.10
C TYR A 336 -18.38 17.13 23.19
N LYS A 337 -17.76 17.24 24.37
CA LYS A 337 -17.99 16.33 25.48
C LYS A 337 -18.37 17.07 26.76
N VAL A 338 -19.18 16.41 27.57
CA VAL A 338 -19.47 16.80 28.95
C VAL A 338 -19.21 15.60 29.84
N THR A 339 -18.36 15.75 30.84
CA THR A 339 -17.99 14.65 31.75
C THR A 339 -18.48 14.93 33.16
N LYS A 340 -19.15 13.96 33.75
CA LYS A 340 -19.50 13.89 35.17
C LYS A 340 -18.56 12.94 35.89
N VAL A 341 -18.01 13.38 37.01
CA VAL A 341 -17.30 12.48 37.92
C VAL A 341 -18.32 11.80 38.81
N LEU A 342 -18.32 10.47 38.84
CA LEU A 342 -19.25 9.69 39.65
C LEU A 342 -18.64 9.29 40.98
N ASP A 343 -17.37 8.86 40.97
CA ASP A 343 -16.68 8.38 42.16
C ASP A 343 -15.16 8.45 41.98
N TYR A 344 -14.43 8.44 43.09
CA TYR A 344 -12.97 8.32 43.15
C TYR A 344 -12.55 7.12 43.97
N LYS A 345 -11.53 6.40 43.50
CA LYS A 345 -10.96 5.28 44.24
C LYS A 345 -9.47 5.16 44.02
N LYS A 346 -8.72 4.81 45.08
CA LYS A 346 -7.31 4.46 44.95
C LYS A 346 -7.21 3.02 44.45
N LEU A 347 -6.62 2.83 43.27
CA LEU A 347 -6.48 1.54 42.62
C LEU A 347 -5.06 1.34 42.12
N ALA A 348 -4.55 0.12 42.26
CA ALA A 348 -3.29 -0.30 41.65
C ALA A 348 -3.47 -0.39 40.13
N ASP A 349 -2.58 0.25 39.36
CA ASP A 349 -2.61 0.17 37.90
C ASP A 349 -2.32 -1.26 37.43
N SER A 350 -1.42 -1.96 38.12
CA SER A 350 -1.00 -3.32 37.77
C SER A 350 -1.18 -4.26 38.97
N ILE A 351 -1.78 -5.43 38.72
CA ILE A 351 -2.01 -6.48 39.72
C ILE A 351 -1.44 -7.80 39.22
N GLU A 352 -0.61 -8.44 40.04
CA GLU A 352 -0.18 -9.81 39.83
C GLU A 352 -1.14 -10.74 40.57
N SER A 353 -1.54 -11.84 39.92
CA SER A 353 -2.45 -12.79 40.54
C SER A 353 -2.29 -14.21 40.01
N SER A 354 -2.84 -15.14 40.76
CA SER A 354 -2.95 -16.55 40.40
C SER A 354 -4.38 -17.04 40.61
N HIS A 355 -4.77 -18.08 39.87
CA HIS A 355 -6.07 -18.74 40.07
C HIS A 355 -6.01 -20.26 39.94
N ILE A 356 -6.98 -20.92 40.56
CA ILE A 356 -7.37 -22.32 40.26
C ILE A 356 -8.76 -22.25 39.64
N VAL A 357 -8.98 -22.90 38.49
CA VAL A 357 -10.27 -22.88 37.78
C VAL A 357 -10.86 -24.28 37.65
N ILE A 358 -12.14 -24.41 37.98
CA ILE A 358 -12.94 -25.63 37.78
C ILE A 358 -14.12 -25.30 36.87
N PRO A 359 -14.03 -25.59 35.56
CA PRO A 359 -15.14 -25.41 34.63
C PRO A 359 -16.19 -26.51 34.83
N PHE A 360 -17.44 -26.20 34.46
CA PHE A 360 -18.58 -27.14 34.44
C PHE A 360 -19.36 -27.02 33.13
N VAL A 361 -20.25 -27.98 32.85
CA VAL A 361 -21.07 -28.01 31.64
C VAL A 361 -21.85 -26.69 31.49
N GLY A 362 -21.70 -26.03 30.33
CA GLY A 362 -22.35 -24.75 30.04
C GLY A 362 -21.52 -23.50 30.36
N THR A 363 -20.31 -23.65 30.90
CA THR A 363 -19.35 -22.54 31.02
C THR A 363 -18.70 -22.19 29.68
N THR A 364 -18.33 -20.92 29.52
CA THR A 364 -17.67 -20.42 28.31
C THR A 364 -16.30 -21.10 28.17
N ARG A 365 -15.97 -21.61 26.98
CA ARG A 365 -14.66 -22.26 26.67
C ARG A 365 -14.36 -23.51 27.51
N ALA A 366 -15.37 -24.19 28.06
CA ALA A 366 -15.18 -25.53 28.59
C ALA A 366 -14.64 -26.46 27.48
N ALA A 367 -13.64 -27.27 27.80
CA ALA A 367 -13.15 -28.30 26.90
C ALA A 367 -14.25 -29.37 26.69
N ALA A 368 -14.22 -30.04 25.54
CA ALA A 368 -15.28 -30.98 25.13
C ALA A 368 -15.43 -32.20 26.06
N ASP A 369 -14.41 -32.48 26.88
CA ASP A 369 -14.34 -33.53 27.88
C ASP A 369 -14.90 -33.13 29.26
N VAL A 370 -15.31 -31.86 29.45
CA VAL A 370 -15.91 -31.40 30.71
C VAL A 370 -17.37 -31.88 30.82
N THR A 371 -17.59 -32.94 31.60
CA THR A 371 -18.92 -33.55 31.82
C THR A 371 -19.56 -33.21 33.17
N ARG A 372 -18.82 -32.54 34.07
CA ARG A 372 -19.24 -32.25 35.45
C ARG A 372 -20.29 -31.14 35.55
N THR A 373 -21.22 -31.29 36.48
CA THR A 373 -22.28 -30.32 36.81
C THR A 373 -21.75 -29.14 37.63
N LYS A 374 -22.57 -28.08 37.75
CA LYS A 374 -22.24 -26.89 38.55
C LYS A 374 -22.09 -27.24 40.04
N GLU A 375 -22.91 -28.15 40.54
CA GLU A 375 -22.90 -28.63 41.92
C GLU A 375 -21.65 -29.45 42.22
N GLU A 376 -21.24 -30.32 41.31
CA GLU A 376 -20.00 -31.10 41.43
C GLU A 376 -18.76 -30.20 41.38
N ALA A 377 -18.73 -29.21 40.49
CA ALA A 377 -17.65 -28.22 40.44
C ALA A 377 -17.56 -27.42 41.74
N LYS A 378 -18.71 -27.03 42.33
CA LYS A 378 -18.74 -26.36 43.63
C LYS A 378 -18.21 -27.27 44.75
N ALA A 379 -18.62 -28.55 44.78
CA ALA A 379 -18.14 -29.50 45.79
C ALA A 379 -16.61 -29.71 45.71
N MET A 380 -16.04 -29.73 44.51
CA MET A 380 -14.59 -29.77 44.32
C MET A 380 -13.90 -28.53 44.89
N ILE A 381 -14.43 -27.33 44.61
CA ILE A 381 -13.91 -26.08 45.16
C ILE A 381 -14.00 -26.06 46.68
N ASP A 382 -15.13 -26.48 47.25
CA ASP A 382 -15.33 -26.53 48.70
C ASP A 382 -14.31 -27.50 49.37
N SER A 383 -13.89 -28.55 48.66
CA SER A 383 -12.83 -29.46 49.13
C SER A 383 -11.41 -28.89 48.95
N ILE A 384 -11.16 -28.11 47.90
CA ILE A 384 -9.83 -27.59 47.56
C ILE A 384 -9.52 -26.30 48.33
N PHE A 385 -10.49 -25.41 48.48
CA PHE A 385 -10.30 -24.08 49.05
C PHE A 385 -9.63 -24.08 50.44
N PRO A 386 -10.03 -24.93 51.41
CA PRO A 386 -9.37 -24.97 52.72
C PRO A 386 -7.90 -25.40 52.65
N LEU A 387 -7.53 -26.22 51.65
CA LEU A 387 -6.16 -26.72 51.47
C LEU A 387 -5.23 -25.64 50.91
N VAL A 388 -5.75 -24.77 50.06
CA VAL A 388 -4.93 -23.79 49.32
C VAL A 388 -5.00 -22.37 49.89
N LYS A 389 -6.01 -22.05 50.70
CA LYS A 389 -6.25 -20.67 51.20
C LYS A 389 -5.10 -20.09 52.01
N ASN A 390 -4.33 -20.93 52.72
CA ASN A 390 -3.23 -20.47 53.58
C ASN A 390 -1.86 -21.03 53.16
N ASP A 391 -1.78 -21.71 52.01
CA ASP A 391 -0.54 -22.35 51.54
C ASP A 391 -0.31 -22.06 50.06
N LYS A 392 0.64 -21.16 49.79
CA LYS A 392 1.00 -20.77 48.41
C LYS A 392 1.62 -21.90 47.61
N THR A 393 2.38 -22.78 48.26
CA THR A 393 2.99 -23.96 47.62
C THR A 393 1.90 -24.94 47.25
N LYS A 394 0.96 -25.19 48.16
CA LYS A 394 -0.17 -26.07 47.88
C LYS A 394 -1.09 -25.52 46.79
N PHE A 395 -1.30 -24.21 46.77
CA PHE A 395 -2.02 -23.53 45.70
C PHE A 395 -1.36 -23.80 44.34
N ALA A 396 -0.05 -23.64 44.25
CA ALA A 396 0.71 -23.88 43.02
C ALA A 396 0.63 -25.34 42.55
N GLU A 397 0.82 -26.29 43.47
CA GLU A 397 0.68 -27.73 43.20
C GLU A 397 -0.71 -28.05 42.63
N VAL A 398 -1.77 -27.57 43.30
CA VAL A 398 -3.15 -27.85 42.89
C VAL A 398 -3.49 -27.16 41.57
N ALA A 399 -3.02 -25.93 41.35
CA ALA A 399 -3.23 -25.22 40.08
C ALA A 399 -2.56 -25.94 38.91
N ASN A 400 -1.33 -26.45 39.10
CA ASN A 400 -0.61 -27.19 38.06
C ASN A 400 -1.26 -28.51 37.71
N GLU A 401 -1.92 -29.15 38.67
CA GLU A 401 -2.64 -30.40 38.47
C GLU A 401 -4.00 -30.17 37.77
N ILE A 402 -4.80 -29.24 38.28
CA ILE A 402 -6.23 -29.14 37.98
C ILE A 402 -6.56 -28.14 36.86
N ASN A 403 -5.79 -27.06 36.70
CA ASN A 403 -6.12 -26.07 35.68
C ASN A 403 -6.04 -26.71 34.29
N SER A 404 -6.96 -26.29 33.42
CA SER A 404 -7.07 -26.75 32.03
C SER A 404 -6.83 -25.63 31.02
N ASP A 405 -6.55 -24.42 31.50
CA ASP A 405 -6.24 -23.26 30.69
C ASP A 405 -4.73 -22.99 30.62
N GLY A 406 -4.35 -21.85 30.04
CA GLY A 406 -2.95 -21.47 29.82
C GLY A 406 -2.12 -21.22 31.08
N THR A 407 -2.71 -21.36 32.28
CA THR A 407 -2.02 -21.25 33.58
C THR A 407 -1.55 -22.61 34.12
N LYS A 408 -1.96 -23.72 33.51
CA LYS A 408 -1.46 -25.06 33.86
C LYS A 408 0.06 -25.11 33.69
N GLY A 409 0.76 -25.62 34.72
CA GLY A 409 2.22 -25.69 34.74
C GLY A 409 2.92 -24.35 35.02
N LYS A 410 2.17 -23.32 35.45
CA LYS A 410 2.66 -21.98 35.81
C LYS A 410 2.19 -21.54 37.19
N ASP A 411 1.96 -22.48 38.09
CA ASP A 411 1.55 -22.24 39.49
C ASP A 411 0.22 -21.46 39.59
N GLY A 412 -0.62 -21.59 38.57
CA GLY A 412 -1.87 -20.85 38.41
C GLY A 412 -1.69 -19.37 38.09
N SER A 413 -0.46 -18.90 37.84
CA SER A 413 -0.17 -17.48 37.59
C SER A 413 -0.77 -16.98 36.29
N ILE A 414 -1.46 -15.84 36.36
CA ILE A 414 -1.91 -15.07 35.20
C ILE A 414 -0.97 -13.88 34.90
N GLY A 415 0.12 -13.75 35.67
CA GLY A 415 1.06 -12.64 35.56
C GLY A 415 0.45 -11.29 35.92
N TRP A 416 1.08 -10.22 35.42
CA TRP A 416 0.66 -8.84 35.68
C TRP A 416 -0.47 -8.41 34.74
N THR A 417 -1.61 -8.05 35.32
CA THR A 417 -2.77 -7.50 34.60
C THR A 417 -2.90 -6.02 34.89
N ARG A 418 -3.04 -5.18 33.85
CA ARG A 418 -3.30 -3.75 34.01
C ARG A 418 -4.79 -3.46 34.00
N LEU A 419 -5.22 -2.48 34.80
CA LEU A 419 -6.60 -1.98 34.78
C LEU A 419 -6.98 -1.45 33.39
N THR A 420 -6.04 -0.85 32.67
CA THR A 420 -6.26 -0.27 31.33
C THR A 420 -6.40 -1.30 30.21
N THR A 421 -5.85 -2.51 30.39
CA THR A 421 -6.00 -3.65 29.46
C THR A 421 -7.23 -4.50 29.74
N TYR A 422 -8.01 -4.14 30.76
CA TYR A 422 -9.27 -4.81 31.10
C TYR A 422 -10.29 -4.66 29.96
N ASN A 423 -10.76 -5.79 29.44
CA ASN A 423 -11.85 -5.87 28.47
C ASN A 423 -12.91 -6.88 29.00
N PRO A 424 -14.15 -6.42 29.28
CA PRO A 424 -15.24 -7.29 29.78
C PRO A 424 -15.58 -8.47 28.86
N ALA A 425 -15.28 -8.37 27.56
CA ALA A 425 -15.49 -9.45 26.61
C ALA A 425 -14.54 -10.64 26.90
N SER A 426 -13.27 -10.36 27.19
CA SER A 426 -12.22 -11.37 27.39
C SER A 426 -11.88 -11.65 28.87
N PHE A 427 -12.34 -10.81 29.80
CA PHE A 427 -12.06 -10.92 31.23
C PHE A 427 -13.35 -10.71 32.03
N ASP A 428 -13.67 -11.64 32.93
CA ASP A 428 -14.96 -11.62 33.64
C ASP A 428 -15.04 -10.47 34.68
N PRO A 429 -16.17 -9.73 34.77
CA PRO A 429 -16.33 -8.62 35.72
C PRO A 429 -16.16 -9.03 37.19
N ASP A 430 -16.65 -10.20 37.59
CA ASP A 430 -16.57 -10.65 38.98
C ASP A 430 -15.12 -11.00 39.35
N PHE A 431 -14.38 -11.60 38.41
CA PHE A 431 -12.94 -11.83 38.56
C PHE A 431 -12.17 -10.50 38.71
N ALA A 432 -12.46 -9.52 37.84
CA ALA A 432 -11.81 -8.21 37.91
C ALA A 432 -12.12 -7.47 39.21
N ASN A 433 -13.39 -7.49 39.64
CA ASN A 433 -13.80 -6.92 40.92
C ASN A 433 -12.98 -7.50 42.07
N PHE A 434 -12.79 -8.82 42.08
CA PHE A 434 -11.96 -9.45 43.10
C PHE A 434 -10.52 -8.95 43.10
N LEU A 435 -9.86 -8.90 41.93
CA LEU A 435 -8.47 -8.44 41.83
C LEU A 435 -8.30 -6.99 42.29
N PHE A 436 -9.11 -6.08 41.74
CA PHE A 436 -8.88 -4.65 41.92
C PHE A 436 -9.35 -4.14 43.28
N PHE A 437 -10.32 -4.79 43.92
CA PHE A 437 -10.92 -4.29 45.16
C PHE A 437 -10.53 -5.05 46.44
N ASN A 438 -9.75 -6.13 46.36
CA ASN A 438 -9.21 -6.81 47.54
C ASN A 438 -7.73 -6.51 47.75
N GLU A 439 -7.20 -6.67 48.97
CA GLU A 439 -5.79 -6.39 49.29
C GLU A 439 -4.84 -7.48 48.79
N THR A 440 -3.55 -7.15 48.68
CA THR A 440 -2.50 -8.14 48.39
C THR A 440 -2.55 -9.28 49.43
N GLY A 441 -2.51 -10.52 48.96
CA GLY A 441 -2.66 -11.72 49.79
C GLY A 441 -4.10 -12.21 49.96
N SER A 442 -5.10 -11.50 49.44
CA SER A 442 -6.49 -11.96 49.48
C SER A 442 -6.70 -13.21 48.63
N ILE A 443 -7.39 -14.21 49.19
CA ILE A 443 -7.73 -15.47 48.50
C ILE A 443 -9.19 -15.82 48.75
N ASP A 444 -9.98 -15.95 47.68
CA ASP A 444 -11.39 -16.34 47.79
C ASP A 444 -11.93 -17.04 46.55
N VAL A 445 -13.13 -17.61 46.68
CA VAL A 445 -13.87 -18.29 45.61
C VAL A 445 -14.76 -17.29 44.86
N VAL A 446 -14.64 -17.25 43.54
CA VAL A 446 -15.44 -16.40 42.65
C VAL A 446 -16.02 -17.25 41.53
N LEU A 447 -17.34 -17.18 41.33
CA LEU A 447 -18.01 -17.77 40.19
C LEU A 447 -17.96 -16.80 39.02
N THR A 448 -17.48 -17.25 37.85
CA THR A 448 -17.44 -16.47 36.61
C THR A 448 -18.16 -17.21 35.48
N LYS A 449 -18.24 -16.59 34.30
CA LYS A 449 -18.70 -17.26 33.07
C LYS A 449 -17.82 -18.44 32.62
N PHE A 450 -16.61 -18.58 33.16
CA PHE A 450 -15.65 -19.66 32.84
C PHE A 450 -15.65 -20.80 33.86
N GLY A 451 -16.35 -20.65 34.99
CA GLY A 451 -16.41 -21.66 36.04
C GLY A 451 -16.21 -21.07 37.44
N TYR A 452 -15.98 -21.94 38.42
CA TYR A 452 -15.56 -21.48 39.75
C TYR A 452 -14.05 -21.28 39.77
N HIS A 453 -13.62 -20.14 40.30
CA HIS A 453 -12.23 -19.80 40.49
C HIS A 453 -11.91 -19.67 41.97
N ILE A 454 -10.76 -20.16 42.39
CA ILE A 454 -10.09 -19.69 43.61
C ILE A 454 -9.05 -18.68 43.16
N ILE A 455 -9.24 -17.41 43.48
CA ILE A 455 -8.38 -16.32 43.02
C ILE A 455 -7.49 -15.88 44.17
N ARG A 456 -6.21 -15.64 43.89
CA ARG A 456 -5.23 -15.07 44.82
C ARG A 456 -4.64 -13.79 44.24
N VAL A 457 -4.65 -12.71 45.01
CA VAL A 457 -3.94 -11.47 44.68
C VAL A 457 -2.50 -11.57 45.19
N ASP A 458 -1.54 -11.63 44.28
CA ASP A 458 -0.12 -11.88 44.62
C ASP A 458 0.67 -10.61 44.90
N ASP A 459 0.52 -9.58 44.06
CA ASP A 459 1.19 -8.29 44.25
C ASP A 459 0.41 -7.14 43.55
N LYS A 460 0.68 -5.90 43.95
CA LYS A 460 0.07 -4.68 43.40
C LYS A 460 1.11 -3.58 43.21
N LYS A 461 1.07 -2.89 42.06
CA LYS A 461 1.99 -1.79 41.72
C LYS A 461 1.24 -0.54 41.27
N ASN A 462 1.89 0.62 41.48
CA ASN A 462 1.44 1.93 41.01
C ASN A 462 0.01 2.26 41.48
N VAL A 463 -0.17 2.34 42.80
CA VAL A 463 -1.46 2.71 43.40
C VAL A 463 -1.69 4.21 43.23
N GLU A 464 -2.62 4.56 42.35
CA GLU A 464 -2.97 5.93 42.03
C GLU A 464 -4.48 6.16 42.19
N THR A 465 -4.88 7.43 42.24
CA THR A 465 -6.31 7.78 42.26
C THR A 465 -6.88 7.60 40.86
N ALA A 466 -7.92 6.79 40.74
CA ALA A 466 -8.72 6.62 39.53
C ALA A 466 -10.13 7.17 39.76
N ALA A 467 -10.76 7.65 38.69
CA ALA A 467 -12.11 8.22 38.72
C ALA A 467 -13.06 7.37 37.88
N LYS A 468 -14.29 7.16 38.36
CA LYS A 468 -15.38 6.62 37.56
C LYS A 468 -16.08 7.80 36.88
N LEU A 469 -16.14 7.78 35.55
CA LEU A 469 -16.56 8.93 34.74
C LEU A 469 -17.77 8.56 33.87
N ALA A 470 -18.73 9.47 33.76
CA ALA A 470 -19.79 9.41 32.77
C ALA A 470 -19.60 10.57 31.78
N THR A 471 -19.46 10.27 30.49
CA THR A 471 -19.20 11.29 29.47
C THR A 471 -20.26 11.23 28.38
N ILE A 472 -20.96 12.35 28.19
CA ILE A 472 -21.79 12.58 27.01
C ILE A 472 -20.89 13.09 25.90
N ALA A 473 -20.95 12.50 24.71
CA ALA A 473 -20.15 12.92 23.56
C ALA A 473 -21.05 13.13 22.34
N ARG A 474 -21.02 14.35 21.81
CA ARG A 474 -21.71 14.75 20.59
C ARG A 474 -20.70 15.02 19.50
N LYS A 475 -20.83 14.32 18.38
CA LYS A 475 -19.91 14.41 17.26
C LYS A 475 -20.08 15.75 16.56
N ILE A 476 -18.98 16.32 16.10
CA ILE A 476 -18.94 17.57 15.36
C ILE A 476 -19.17 17.23 13.90
N GLU A 477 -20.41 17.35 13.47
CA GLU A 477 -20.86 17.11 12.10
C GLU A 477 -21.61 18.35 11.59
N PRO A 478 -21.57 18.62 10.28
CA PRO A 478 -22.36 19.70 9.71
C PRO A 478 -23.85 19.44 9.97
N SER A 479 -24.60 20.49 10.28
CA SER A 479 -26.06 20.40 10.32
C SER A 479 -26.64 20.33 8.91
N SER A 480 -27.90 19.89 8.78
CA SER A 480 -28.60 19.93 7.49
C SER A 480 -28.61 21.33 6.88
N LYS A 481 -28.62 22.39 7.70
CA LYS A 481 -28.53 23.78 7.21
C LYS A 481 -27.17 24.09 6.59
N THR A 482 -26.09 23.56 7.18
CA THR A 482 -24.74 23.69 6.64
C THR A 482 -24.57 22.87 5.37
N GLU A 483 -25.08 21.64 5.33
CA GLU A 483 -25.11 20.78 4.15
C GLU A 483 -25.89 21.44 2.99
N ASP A 484 -27.09 21.97 3.25
CA ASP A 484 -27.92 22.68 2.27
C ASP A 484 -27.18 23.90 1.68
N LYS A 485 -26.45 24.65 2.53
CA LYS A 485 -25.63 25.77 2.09
C LYS A 485 -24.50 25.31 1.17
N ILE A 486 -23.79 24.25 1.54
CA ILE A 486 -22.68 23.70 0.74
C ILE A 486 -23.20 23.18 -0.60
N PHE A 487 -24.35 22.51 -0.62
CA PHE A 487 -25.02 22.08 -1.83
C PHE A 487 -25.40 23.28 -2.72
N ALA A 488 -25.93 24.35 -2.14
CA ALA A 488 -26.28 25.56 -2.85
C ALA A 488 -25.04 26.26 -3.43
N ASP A 489 -23.95 26.35 -2.67
CA ASP A 489 -22.68 26.94 -3.10
C ASP A 489 -22.07 26.13 -4.26
N ALA A 490 -22.08 24.79 -4.18
CA ALA A 490 -21.64 23.91 -5.26
C ALA A 490 -22.50 24.09 -6.52
N SER A 491 -23.83 24.17 -6.37
CA SER A 491 -24.76 24.38 -7.48
C SER A 491 -24.56 25.75 -8.14
N ASN A 492 -24.35 26.79 -7.36
CA ASN A 492 -24.06 28.14 -7.86
C ASN A 492 -22.72 28.20 -8.60
N PHE A 493 -21.71 27.50 -8.09
CA PHE A 493 -20.42 27.37 -8.77
C PHE A 493 -20.57 26.66 -10.12
N GLU A 494 -21.30 25.55 -10.17
CA GLU A 494 -21.58 24.80 -11.40
C GLU A 494 -22.28 25.66 -12.47
N LEU A 495 -23.25 26.49 -12.06
CA LEU A 495 -23.92 27.43 -12.95
C LEU A 495 -23.00 28.56 -13.43
N ALA A 496 -22.07 29.01 -12.59
CA ALA A 496 -21.13 30.07 -12.93
C ALA A 496 -20.05 29.60 -13.93
N ILE A 497 -19.52 28.38 -13.77
CA ILE A 497 -18.53 27.82 -14.72
C ILE A 497 -19.14 27.50 -16.09
N ALA A 498 -20.46 27.28 -16.18
CA ALA A 498 -21.15 27.13 -17.47
C ALA A 498 -20.98 28.35 -18.41
N LYS A 499 -20.68 29.53 -17.84
CA LYS A 499 -20.55 30.81 -18.56
C LYS A 499 -19.18 31.47 -18.39
N GLY A 500 -18.26 30.88 -17.63
CA GLY A 500 -17.02 31.52 -17.20
C GLY A 500 -15.83 30.55 -17.15
N ASN A 501 -14.63 31.09 -16.91
CA ASN A 501 -13.44 30.26 -16.72
C ASN A 501 -13.45 29.63 -15.32
N PHE A 502 -13.27 28.32 -15.24
CA PHE A 502 -13.31 27.55 -13.99
C PHE A 502 -12.38 28.12 -12.90
N ALA A 503 -11.15 28.49 -13.25
CA ALA A 503 -10.18 29.00 -12.29
C ALA A 503 -10.50 30.43 -11.81
N GLU A 504 -11.05 31.27 -12.68
CA GLU A 504 -11.51 32.61 -12.30
C GLU A 504 -12.74 32.55 -11.39
N VAL A 505 -13.71 31.68 -11.72
CA VAL A 505 -14.91 31.46 -10.89
C VAL A 505 -14.51 30.94 -9.51
N ALA A 506 -13.60 29.96 -9.44
CA ALA A 506 -13.10 29.44 -8.16
C ALA A 506 -12.43 30.52 -7.33
N LYS A 507 -11.55 31.33 -7.96
CA LYS A 507 -10.88 32.44 -7.28
C LYS A 507 -11.88 33.47 -6.73
N ASN A 508 -12.90 33.84 -7.51
CA ASN A 508 -13.92 34.81 -7.09
C ASN A 508 -14.82 34.26 -5.96
N ALA A 509 -15.05 32.95 -5.94
CA ALA A 509 -15.80 32.26 -4.89
C ALA A 509 -14.93 31.80 -3.70
N ASN A 510 -13.64 32.16 -3.67
CA ASN A 510 -12.65 31.77 -2.65
C ASN A 510 -12.43 30.25 -2.51
N TYR A 511 -12.51 29.51 -3.62
CA TYR A 511 -12.17 28.10 -3.69
C TYR A 511 -10.80 27.87 -4.33
N GLU A 512 -10.08 26.88 -3.80
CA GLU A 512 -8.80 26.42 -4.33
C GLU A 512 -9.02 25.47 -5.51
N VAL A 513 -8.39 25.77 -6.65
CA VAL A 513 -8.35 24.85 -7.80
C VAL A 513 -7.15 23.92 -7.66
N ARG A 514 -7.41 22.62 -7.69
CA ARG A 514 -6.37 21.59 -7.59
C ARG A 514 -6.20 20.87 -8.93
N PRO A 515 -5.02 20.96 -9.57
CA PRO A 515 -4.72 20.16 -10.76
C PRO A 515 -4.46 18.71 -10.38
N MET A 516 -4.82 17.78 -11.27
CA MET A 516 -4.63 16.35 -11.10
C MET A 516 -4.40 15.69 -12.47
N THR A 517 -3.54 14.68 -12.49
CA THR A 517 -3.35 13.77 -13.63
C THR A 517 -3.68 12.37 -13.16
N ALA A 518 -4.60 11.69 -13.85
CA ALA A 518 -4.94 10.30 -13.56
C ALA A 518 -4.71 9.41 -14.77
N ASN A 519 -4.18 8.22 -14.54
CA ASN A 519 -4.14 7.14 -15.51
C ASN A 519 -5.48 6.39 -15.51
N GLU A 520 -5.72 5.64 -16.59
CA GLU A 520 -7.02 4.99 -16.83
C GLU A 520 -7.42 4.00 -15.74
N LEU A 521 -6.46 3.46 -14.98
CA LEU A 521 -6.68 2.47 -13.92
C LEU A 521 -6.53 3.03 -12.50
N ASP A 522 -6.33 4.36 -12.35
CA ASP A 522 -6.20 4.96 -11.03
C ASP A 522 -7.53 4.92 -10.26
N GLU A 523 -7.47 4.58 -8.98
CA GLU A 523 -8.65 4.49 -8.09
C GLU A 523 -8.78 5.65 -7.11
N SER A 524 -7.66 6.25 -6.74
CA SER A 524 -7.62 7.26 -5.69
C SER A 524 -7.11 8.58 -6.25
N ILE A 525 -7.69 9.66 -5.75
CA ILE A 525 -7.21 11.01 -6.02
C ILE A 525 -6.56 11.52 -4.73
N PRO A 526 -5.29 11.96 -4.78
CA PRO A 526 -4.62 12.56 -3.64
C PRO A 526 -5.47 13.66 -3.00
N GLY A 527 -5.76 13.51 -1.71
CA GLY A 527 -6.59 14.43 -0.93
C GLY A 527 -8.10 14.17 -0.95
N LEU A 528 -8.61 13.31 -1.85
CA LEU A 528 -10.04 12.92 -1.90
C LEU A 528 -10.27 11.42 -1.61
N GLY A 529 -9.20 10.62 -1.52
CA GLY A 529 -9.30 9.18 -1.29
C GLY A 529 -9.77 8.43 -2.53
N ASN A 530 -10.49 7.32 -2.34
CA ASN A 530 -10.94 6.43 -3.42
C ASN A 530 -12.06 7.10 -4.24
N GLN A 531 -11.71 7.63 -5.42
CA GLN A 531 -12.58 8.39 -6.30
C GLN A 531 -12.56 7.86 -7.74
N ARG A 532 -12.68 6.54 -7.90
CA ARG A 532 -12.69 5.86 -9.20
C ARG A 532 -13.73 6.42 -10.17
N GLN A 533 -14.87 6.88 -9.65
CA GLN A 533 -15.93 7.53 -10.43
C GLN A 533 -15.49 8.81 -11.16
N ILE A 534 -14.60 9.61 -10.55
CA ILE A 534 -14.07 10.84 -11.15
C ILE A 534 -13.10 10.48 -12.27
N VAL A 535 -12.21 9.51 -12.00
CA VAL A 535 -11.25 9.01 -13.01
C VAL A 535 -12.01 8.42 -14.20
N ARG A 536 -12.97 7.52 -13.98
CA ARG A 536 -13.79 6.92 -15.05
C ARG A 536 -14.45 7.97 -15.93
N TRP A 537 -15.11 8.96 -15.33
CA TRP A 537 -15.74 10.04 -16.07
C TRP A 537 -14.75 10.78 -16.99
N ALA A 538 -13.52 11.04 -16.53
CA ALA A 538 -12.50 11.70 -17.32
C ALA A 538 -12.04 10.88 -18.55
N PHE A 539 -12.21 9.55 -18.52
CA PHE A 539 -11.86 8.63 -19.60
C PHE A 539 -13.06 8.19 -20.48
N GLU A 540 -14.28 8.58 -20.16
CA GLU A 540 -15.45 8.32 -21.01
C GLU A 540 -15.29 8.98 -22.39
N ASP A 541 -15.67 8.26 -23.45
CA ASP A 541 -15.59 8.74 -24.84
C ASP A 541 -16.38 10.04 -25.06
N ALA A 542 -17.48 10.20 -24.30
CA ALA A 542 -18.34 11.38 -24.35
C ALA A 542 -17.73 12.63 -23.69
N THR A 543 -16.76 12.48 -22.78
CA THR A 543 -16.20 13.60 -22.01
C THR A 543 -15.14 14.32 -22.83
N SER A 544 -15.33 15.59 -23.16
CA SER A 544 -14.39 16.42 -23.93
C SER A 544 -13.57 17.37 -23.04
N VAL A 545 -12.43 17.86 -23.55
CA VAL A 545 -11.66 18.89 -22.83
C VAL A 545 -12.52 20.13 -22.65
N GLY A 546 -12.62 20.62 -21.42
CA GLY A 546 -13.51 21.70 -21.00
C GLY A 546 -14.78 21.22 -20.29
N ASP A 547 -15.19 19.96 -20.49
CA ASP A 547 -16.35 19.39 -19.80
C ASP A 547 -16.09 19.30 -18.31
N TYR A 548 -17.14 19.50 -17.53
CA TYR A 548 -17.12 19.42 -16.07
C TYR A 548 -18.26 18.56 -15.55
N LYS A 549 -18.05 17.98 -14.36
CA LYS A 549 -19.05 17.16 -13.68
C LYS A 549 -18.93 17.30 -12.17
N ARG A 550 -20.09 17.29 -11.53
CA ARG A 550 -20.25 17.29 -10.08
C ARG A 550 -20.37 15.86 -9.54
N PHE A 551 -19.76 15.62 -8.38
CA PHE A 551 -19.74 14.36 -7.67
C PHE A 551 -20.09 14.61 -6.20
N ASP A 552 -21.26 14.15 -5.78
CA ASP A 552 -21.80 14.36 -4.43
C ASP A 552 -21.39 13.28 -3.43
N ASN A 553 -21.03 12.09 -3.93
CA ASN A 553 -20.67 10.94 -3.09
C ASN A 553 -19.18 10.92 -2.74
N VAL A 554 -18.57 12.08 -2.49
CA VAL A 554 -17.17 12.19 -2.07
C VAL A 554 -17.15 12.29 -0.55
N PRO A 555 -16.42 11.42 0.17
CA PRO A 555 -16.35 11.50 1.63
C PRO A 555 -15.91 12.89 2.10
N GLY A 556 -16.76 13.56 2.89
CA GLY A 556 -16.51 14.88 3.45
C GLY A 556 -16.80 16.05 2.51
N GLY A 557 -17.58 15.86 1.43
CA GLY A 557 -18.17 16.97 0.69
C GLY A 557 -18.45 16.72 -0.78
N ILE A 558 -18.60 17.80 -1.55
CA ILE A 558 -18.93 17.76 -2.98
C ILE A 558 -17.69 18.12 -3.81
N VAL A 559 -17.44 17.40 -4.90
CA VAL A 559 -16.35 17.73 -5.84
C VAL A 559 -16.94 18.13 -7.18
N ILE A 560 -16.43 19.23 -7.75
CA ILE A 560 -16.70 19.60 -9.14
C ILE A 560 -15.37 19.55 -9.88
N ALA A 561 -15.27 18.67 -10.87
CA ALA A 561 -14.06 18.45 -11.67
C ALA A 561 -14.28 18.90 -13.12
N GLN A 562 -13.24 19.43 -13.75
CA GLN A 562 -13.21 19.81 -15.16
C GLN A 562 -12.03 19.14 -15.86
N LEU A 563 -12.28 18.50 -17.00
CA LEU A 563 -11.23 17.91 -17.82
C LEU A 563 -10.43 19.01 -18.54
N THR A 564 -9.11 19.05 -18.35
CA THR A 564 -8.21 20.07 -18.92
C THR A 564 -7.31 19.53 -20.03
N GLY A 565 -7.12 18.22 -20.13
CA GLY A 565 -6.33 17.62 -21.19
C GLY A 565 -6.52 16.12 -21.32
N LYS A 566 -6.36 15.62 -22.55
CA LYS A 566 -6.32 14.19 -22.87
C LYS A 566 -4.96 13.84 -23.47
N GLN A 567 -4.33 12.80 -22.94
CA GLN A 567 -3.15 12.20 -23.53
C GLN A 567 -3.43 10.73 -23.82
N GLU A 568 -3.25 10.34 -25.08
CA GLU A 568 -3.35 8.95 -25.50
C GLU A 568 -2.01 8.24 -25.27
N LYS A 569 -2.05 6.90 -25.23
CA LYS A 569 -0.84 6.08 -25.12
C LYS A 569 0.14 6.41 -26.24
N GLY A 570 1.41 6.61 -25.90
CA GLY A 570 2.45 6.92 -26.89
C GLY A 570 3.54 7.82 -26.35
N LEU A 571 4.06 8.71 -27.21
CA LEU A 571 5.02 9.72 -26.78
C LEU A 571 4.31 10.78 -25.94
N MET A 572 4.96 11.16 -24.83
CA MET A 572 4.53 12.27 -23.99
C MET A 572 4.34 13.55 -24.83
N SER A 573 3.35 14.36 -24.44
CA SER A 573 3.19 15.72 -24.97
C SER A 573 4.45 16.57 -24.68
N VAL A 574 4.59 17.68 -25.42
CA VAL A 574 5.71 18.61 -25.21
C VAL A 574 5.64 19.20 -23.80
N GLU A 575 4.43 19.47 -23.32
CA GLU A 575 4.14 20.02 -21.99
C GLU A 575 4.57 19.07 -20.88
N ASP A 576 4.15 17.80 -20.93
CA ASP A 576 4.51 16.80 -19.90
C ASP A 576 6.01 16.46 -19.95
N ALA A 577 6.55 16.26 -21.15
CA ALA A 577 7.96 15.93 -21.33
C ALA A 577 8.89 17.08 -20.92
N SER A 578 8.41 18.33 -20.94
CA SER A 578 9.22 19.51 -20.61
C SER A 578 9.86 19.43 -19.23
N VAL A 579 9.20 18.80 -18.25
CA VAL A 579 9.68 18.69 -16.86
C VAL A 579 11.09 18.07 -16.81
N THR A 580 11.35 17.05 -17.62
CA THR A 580 12.64 16.33 -17.65
C THR A 580 13.48 16.67 -18.88
N ALA A 581 12.85 16.99 -20.02
CA ALA A 581 13.54 17.35 -21.25
C ALA A 581 14.19 18.74 -21.19
N LEU A 582 13.54 19.74 -20.58
CA LEU A 582 14.07 21.12 -20.54
C LEU A 582 15.46 21.18 -19.86
N PRO A 583 15.67 20.63 -18.64
CA PRO A 583 16.99 20.65 -18.02
C PRO A 583 18.06 19.93 -18.87
N ALA A 584 17.68 18.81 -19.50
CA ALA A 584 18.59 18.05 -20.35
C ALA A 584 19.02 18.85 -21.58
N ILE A 585 18.06 19.43 -22.31
CA ILE A 585 18.32 20.26 -23.50
C ILE A 585 19.14 21.49 -23.13
N ARG A 586 18.80 22.19 -22.04
CA ARG A 586 19.59 23.34 -21.56
C ARG A 586 21.02 22.94 -21.30
N LYS A 587 21.25 21.82 -20.62
CA LYS A 587 22.59 21.27 -20.40
C LYS A 587 23.34 21.03 -21.72
N GLU A 588 22.68 20.48 -22.75
CA GLU A 588 23.32 20.27 -24.06
C GLU A 588 23.67 21.59 -24.75
N LYS A 589 22.76 22.57 -24.73
CA LYS A 589 22.98 23.89 -25.31
C LYS A 589 24.09 24.65 -24.58
N LYS A 590 24.10 24.65 -23.24
CA LYS A 590 25.16 25.29 -22.45
C LYS A 590 26.52 24.65 -22.69
N ALA A 591 26.59 23.33 -22.79
CA ALA A 591 27.82 22.64 -23.16
C ALA A 591 28.32 23.13 -24.52
N LYS A 592 27.44 23.21 -25.52
CA LYS A 592 27.78 23.73 -26.85
C LYS A 592 28.23 25.18 -26.81
N MET A 593 27.55 26.06 -26.08
CA MET A 593 27.94 27.48 -25.93
C MET A 593 29.34 27.64 -25.34
N ILE A 594 29.67 26.89 -24.29
CA ILE A 594 31.01 26.91 -23.67
C ILE A 594 32.05 26.36 -24.65
N MET A 595 31.76 25.25 -25.32
CA MET A 595 32.69 24.62 -26.27
C MET A 595 32.91 25.44 -27.55
N ASP A 596 31.90 26.17 -28.03
CA ASP A 596 32.00 27.00 -29.23
C ASP A 596 32.71 28.33 -28.97
N ARG A 597 32.60 28.90 -27.76
CA ARG A 597 33.21 30.22 -27.43
C ARG A 597 34.67 30.13 -26.96
N VAL A 598 35.12 28.93 -26.57
CA VAL A 598 36.49 28.72 -26.10
C VAL A 598 37.27 27.85 -27.08
N ASN A 599 38.32 28.42 -27.67
CA ASN A 599 39.30 27.68 -28.42
C ASN A 599 40.60 27.56 -27.61
N ALA A 600 40.62 26.64 -26.64
CA ALA A 600 41.78 26.39 -25.79
C ALA A 600 42.40 25.02 -26.10
N SER A 601 43.73 24.97 -26.11
CA SER A 601 44.51 23.73 -26.31
C SER A 601 45.22 23.27 -25.03
N THR A 602 45.27 24.13 -24.01
CA THR A 602 45.91 23.85 -22.71
C THR A 602 44.97 24.20 -21.56
N LEU A 603 45.19 23.58 -20.39
CA LEU A 603 44.39 23.86 -19.19
C LEU A 603 44.54 25.32 -18.74
N ALA A 604 45.73 25.91 -18.88
CA ALA A 604 45.98 27.29 -18.51
C ALA A 604 45.17 28.26 -19.39
N ASP A 605 45.14 28.02 -20.71
CA ASP A 605 44.35 28.84 -21.64
C ASP A 605 42.85 28.71 -21.36
N PHE A 606 42.38 27.49 -21.09
CA PHE A 606 40.97 27.27 -20.79
C PHE A 606 40.56 27.92 -19.46
N ALA A 607 41.42 27.81 -18.44
CA ALA A 607 41.24 28.45 -17.14
C ALA A 607 41.18 29.98 -17.28
N ALA A 608 42.12 30.58 -18.03
CA ALA A 608 42.16 32.02 -18.24
C ALA A 608 40.95 32.53 -19.04
N ALA A 609 40.55 31.82 -20.10
CA ALA A 609 39.44 32.22 -20.96
C ALA A 609 38.09 32.26 -20.23
N GLU A 610 37.91 31.40 -19.23
CA GLU A 610 36.63 31.24 -18.51
C GLU A 610 36.73 31.68 -17.03
N ASN A 611 37.81 32.37 -16.67
CA ASN A 611 38.11 32.83 -15.32
C ASN A 611 37.95 31.73 -14.25
N GLN A 612 38.44 30.54 -14.58
CA GLN A 612 38.48 29.37 -13.71
C GLN A 612 39.89 29.11 -13.21
N THR A 613 40.01 28.22 -12.23
CA THR A 613 41.29 27.75 -11.71
C THR A 613 41.55 26.30 -12.11
N VAL A 614 42.83 25.97 -12.31
CA VAL A 614 43.26 24.58 -12.47
C VAL A 614 43.19 23.91 -11.09
N LYS A 615 42.43 22.82 -11.01
CA LYS A 615 42.27 21.99 -9.81
C LYS A 615 42.96 20.65 -10.03
N SER A 616 43.29 19.95 -8.94
CA SER A 616 43.86 18.61 -8.97
C SER A 616 42.94 17.62 -8.30
N SER A 617 42.88 16.39 -8.82
CA SER A 617 42.22 15.26 -8.17
C SER A 617 43.07 14.02 -8.36
N SER A 618 43.27 13.25 -7.30
CA SER A 618 44.15 12.09 -7.28
C SER A 618 43.37 10.80 -7.06
N ALA A 619 43.99 9.68 -7.41
CA ALA A 619 43.50 8.33 -7.15
C ALA A 619 42.10 8.04 -7.73
N ILE A 620 41.76 8.62 -8.88
CA ILE A 620 40.48 8.39 -9.56
C ILE A 620 40.52 7.05 -10.29
N ASN A 621 39.47 6.24 -10.16
CA ASN A 621 39.32 4.97 -10.88
C ASN A 621 38.06 4.95 -11.75
N MET A 622 38.00 4.01 -12.70
CA MET A 622 36.87 3.90 -13.62
C MET A 622 35.65 3.21 -12.99
N LYS A 623 35.86 2.38 -11.95
CA LYS A 623 34.78 1.71 -11.22
C LYS A 623 33.86 2.71 -10.51
N ASN A 624 34.43 3.73 -9.88
CA ASN A 624 33.73 4.81 -9.21
C ASN A 624 34.21 6.16 -9.77
N PRO A 625 33.70 6.59 -10.95
CA PRO A 625 34.24 7.73 -11.68
C PRO A 625 33.81 9.07 -11.07
N THR A 626 34.35 9.38 -9.91
CA THR A 626 34.07 10.58 -9.13
C THR A 626 35.32 11.44 -9.03
N ILE A 627 35.18 12.73 -9.33
CA ILE A 627 36.26 13.72 -9.28
C ILE A 627 36.03 14.59 -8.04
N ALA A 628 37.06 14.72 -7.19
CA ALA A 628 36.98 15.57 -6.00
C ALA A 628 36.70 17.02 -6.40
N GLY A 629 35.61 17.59 -5.87
CA GLY A 629 35.16 18.94 -6.19
C GLY A 629 34.27 19.08 -7.43
N ALA A 630 34.08 18.01 -8.23
CA ALA A 630 33.21 18.02 -9.42
C ALA A 630 32.14 16.91 -9.42
N GLY A 631 32.25 15.90 -8.56
CA GLY A 631 31.24 14.84 -8.42
C GLY A 631 31.41 13.73 -9.47
N LYS A 632 30.32 13.00 -9.77
CA LYS A 632 30.32 11.82 -10.65
C LYS A 632 30.41 12.23 -12.12
N GLU A 633 31.54 11.93 -12.76
CA GLU A 633 31.90 12.39 -14.10
C GLU A 633 32.44 11.25 -15.01
N PRO A 634 31.61 10.26 -15.38
CA PRO A 634 32.05 9.06 -16.11
C PRO A 634 32.76 9.35 -17.43
N MET A 635 32.28 10.33 -18.19
CA MET A 635 32.90 10.68 -19.48
C MET A 635 34.24 11.40 -19.35
N VAL A 636 34.37 12.24 -18.33
CA VAL A 636 35.63 12.94 -18.05
C VAL A 636 36.67 11.95 -17.56
N VAL A 637 36.30 11.08 -16.62
CA VAL A 637 37.19 10.03 -16.09
C VAL A 637 37.59 9.06 -17.20
N GLY A 638 36.63 8.55 -17.99
CA GLY A 638 36.94 7.67 -19.12
C GLY A 638 37.89 8.30 -20.13
N THR A 639 37.73 9.61 -20.41
CA THR A 639 38.66 10.34 -21.29
C THR A 639 40.06 10.41 -20.68
N ALA A 640 40.18 10.70 -19.37
CA ALA A 640 41.48 10.75 -18.69
C ALA A 640 42.24 9.41 -18.79
N PHE A 641 41.55 8.28 -18.61
CA PHE A 641 42.16 6.95 -18.76
C PHE A 641 42.68 6.69 -20.18
N GLY A 642 42.08 7.29 -21.20
CA GLY A 642 42.53 7.22 -22.60
C GLY A 642 43.73 8.10 -22.98
N LEU A 643 44.11 9.08 -22.15
CA LEU A 643 45.20 10.03 -22.46
C LEU A 643 46.57 9.51 -22.02
N LYS A 644 47.66 10.03 -22.58
CA LYS A 644 49.01 9.80 -22.04
C LYS A 644 49.31 10.78 -20.90
N GLU A 645 50.24 10.41 -20.02
CA GLU A 645 50.74 11.34 -18.99
C GLU A 645 51.30 12.61 -19.62
N GLY A 646 51.04 13.75 -18.99
CA GLY A 646 51.42 15.07 -19.47
C GLY A 646 50.57 15.61 -20.62
N VAL A 647 49.66 14.83 -21.20
CA VAL A 647 48.82 15.27 -22.33
C VAL A 647 47.48 15.80 -21.84
N ALA A 648 47.12 17.00 -22.29
CA ALA A 648 45.81 17.60 -22.06
C ALA A 648 44.77 17.04 -23.05
N SER A 649 43.52 16.93 -22.60
CA SER A 649 42.38 16.56 -23.40
C SER A 649 41.90 17.71 -24.29
N LYS A 650 41.07 17.40 -25.28
CA LYS A 650 40.13 18.40 -25.83
C LYS A 650 39.06 18.73 -24.79
N LEU A 651 38.19 19.70 -25.08
CA LEU A 651 37.01 19.97 -24.26
C LEU A 651 36.08 18.74 -24.22
N ILE A 652 35.60 18.41 -23.03
CA ILE A 652 34.76 17.23 -22.75
C ILE A 652 33.42 17.71 -22.18
N LYS A 653 32.31 17.23 -22.74
CA LYS A 653 30.97 17.41 -22.16
C LYS A 653 30.82 16.48 -20.94
N GLY A 654 30.93 17.05 -19.74
CA GLY A 654 30.69 16.36 -18.47
C GLY A 654 29.24 16.46 -18.00
N ASN A 655 28.97 15.87 -16.84
CA ASN A 655 27.67 15.89 -16.18
C ASN A 655 27.34 17.24 -15.59
N THR A 656 28.33 17.91 -14.99
CA THR A 656 28.17 19.18 -14.25
C THR A 656 28.74 20.40 -14.98
N GLY A 657 29.49 20.20 -16.06
CA GLY A 657 30.08 21.28 -16.84
C GLY A 657 30.87 20.78 -18.04
N VAL A 658 31.57 21.70 -18.70
CA VAL A 658 32.57 21.38 -19.72
C VAL A 658 33.94 21.31 -19.06
N PHE A 659 34.70 20.26 -19.37
CA PHE A 659 35.98 19.97 -18.74
C PHE A 659 37.12 19.97 -19.75
N MET A 660 38.30 20.33 -19.28
CA MET A 660 39.57 19.93 -19.86
C MET A 660 40.40 19.26 -18.78
N VAL A 661 41.01 18.12 -19.09
CA VAL A 661 41.79 17.33 -18.13
C VAL A 661 43.17 17.04 -18.68
N GLN A 662 44.16 16.99 -17.80
CA GLN A 662 45.51 16.51 -18.11
C GLN A 662 45.88 15.46 -17.09
N VAL A 663 46.33 14.31 -17.57
CA VAL A 663 46.79 13.24 -16.70
C VAL A 663 48.17 13.60 -16.17
N THR A 664 48.33 13.70 -14.85
CA THR A 664 49.61 13.98 -14.20
C THR A 664 50.33 12.70 -13.83
N LYS A 665 49.59 11.64 -13.51
CA LYS A 665 50.14 10.33 -13.16
C LYS A 665 49.14 9.23 -13.48
N LYS A 666 49.62 8.11 -14.01
CA LYS A 666 48.91 6.83 -14.08
C LYS A 666 49.54 5.85 -13.12
N THR A 667 48.70 5.18 -12.36
CA THR A 667 49.09 4.09 -11.47
C THR A 667 48.40 2.83 -11.97
N PRO A 668 49.14 1.87 -12.56
CA PRO A 668 48.54 0.63 -13.02
C PRO A 668 48.00 -0.18 -11.83
N ALA A 669 47.00 -1.01 -12.09
CA ALA A 669 46.53 -1.98 -11.11
C ALA A 669 47.64 -3.02 -10.86
N VAL A 670 47.73 -3.53 -9.62
CA VAL A 670 48.73 -4.55 -9.27
C VAL A 670 48.41 -5.85 -10.02
N GLU A 671 49.38 -6.42 -10.73
CA GLU A 671 49.16 -7.71 -11.36
C GLU A 671 48.98 -8.79 -10.29
N LEU A 672 47.90 -9.55 -10.39
CA LEU A 672 47.61 -10.66 -9.51
C LEU A 672 47.91 -11.98 -10.22
N GLU A 673 48.41 -12.97 -9.48
CA GLU A 673 48.58 -14.34 -9.99
C GLU A 673 47.24 -14.99 -10.32
N ASN A 674 46.14 -14.55 -9.69
CA ASN A 674 44.80 -15.10 -9.89
C ASN A 674 43.70 -14.04 -9.72
N TYR A 675 42.81 -13.91 -10.71
CA TYR A 675 41.66 -13.00 -10.71
C TYR A 675 40.34 -13.67 -10.30
N LEU A 676 40.36 -14.94 -9.88
CA LEU A 676 39.18 -15.70 -9.48
C LEU A 676 38.31 -15.00 -8.41
N PRO A 677 38.86 -14.33 -7.38
CA PRO A 677 38.02 -13.60 -6.42
C PRO A 677 37.18 -12.48 -7.07
N PHE A 678 37.77 -11.73 -8.01
CA PHE A 678 37.06 -10.69 -8.75
C PHE A 678 36.05 -11.28 -9.74
N ALA A 679 36.39 -12.38 -10.42
CA ALA A 679 35.44 -13.10 -11.26
C ALA A 679 34.23 -13.58 -10.44
N ASN A 680 34.44 -14.12 -9.23
CA ASN A 680 33.35 -14.53 -8.34
C ASN A 680 32.46 -13.35 -7.92
N GLN A 681 33.05 -12.17 -7.66
CA GLN A 681 32.29 -10.95 -7.38
C GLN A 681 31.42 -10.53 -8.59
N VAL A 682 31.99 -10.49 -9.80
CA VAL A 682 31.24 -10.15 -11.02
C VAL A 682 30.14 -11.19 -11.27
N SER A 683 30.42 -12.47 -11.04
CA SER A 683 29.45 -13.56 -11.17
C SER A 683 28.28 -13.36 -10.20
N ALA A 684 28.55 -13.08 -8.92
CA ALA A 684 27.51 -12.80 -7.93
C ALA A 684 26.62 -11.60 -8.31
N GLN A 685 27.20 -10.54 -8.86
CA GLN A 685 26.45 -9.38 -9.37
C GLN A 685 25.55 -9.76 -10.56
N LYS A 686 26.07 -10.51 -11.53
CA LYS A 686 25.30 -11.00 -12.69
C LYS A 686 24.15 -11.90 -12.26
N LEU A 687 24.40 -12.86 -11.38
CA LEU A 687 23.38 -13.79 -10.86
C LEU A 687 22.25 -13.06 -10.14
N SER A 688 22.58 -12.04 -9.35
CA SER A 688 21.59 -11.18 -8.68
C SER A 688 20.78 -10.37 -9.70
N ALA A 689 21.42 -9.90 -10.77
CA ALA A 689 20.74 -9.17 -11.84
C ALA A 689 19.79 -10.05 -12.66
N VAL A 690 20.09 -11.34 -12.87
CA VAL A 690 19.18 -12.28 -13.56
C VAL A 690 17.82 -12.30 -12.87
N GLN A 691 17.78 -12.32 -11.53
CA GLN A 691 16.53 -12.38 -10.76
C GLN A 691 15.58 -11.22 -11.07
N THR A 692 16.13 -10.02 -11.31
CA THR A 692 15.33 -8.79 -11.49
C THR A 692 15.13 -8.43 -12.97
N ARG A 693 16.16 -8.63 -13.80
CA ARG A 693 16.17 -8.20 -15.20
C ARG A 693 15.54 -9.21 -16.15
N LEU A 694 15.64 -10.52 -15.87
CA LEU A 694 15.15 -11.55 -16.80
C LEU A 694 13.65 -11.40 -17.05
N TYR A 695 12.85 -11.37 -15.99
CA TYR A 695 11.41 -11.18 -16.13
C TYR A 695 11.07 -9.84 -16.80
N SER A 696 11.73 -8.76 -16.41
CA SER A 696 11.48 -7.44 -17.00
C SER A 696 11.75 -7.42 -18.52
N ALA A 697 12.86 -8.01 -18.95
CA ALA A 697 13.20 -8.13 -20.37
C ALA A 697 12.22 -9.05 -21.14
N LEU A 698 11.73 -10.11 -20.51
CA LEU A 698 10.69 -10.98 -21.09
C LEU A 698 9.35 -10.25 -21.18
N LYS A 699 8.96 -9.48 -20.15
CA LYS A 699 7.74 -8.67 -20.15
C LYS A 699 7.80 -7.57 -21.22
N GLU A 700 8.94 -6.89 -21.35
CA GLU A 700 9.17 -5.87 -22.40
C GLU A 700 9.12 -6.43 -23.83
N SER A 701 9.42 -7.72 -24.01
CA SER A 701 9.35 -8.39 -25.31
C SER A 701 8.01 -9.10 -25.56
N ALA A 702 7.11 -9.10 -24.58
CA ALA A 702 5.78 -9.69 -24.70
C ALA A 702 4.77 -8.70 -25.29
N GLU A 703 3.84 -9.22 -26.08
CA GLU A 703 2.70 -8.46 -26.59
C GLU A 703 1.60 -8.48 -25.51
N ILE A 704 1.36 -7.36 -24.84
CA ILE A 704 0.37 -7.24 -23.76
C ILE A 704 -0.65 -6.17 -24.13
N GLU A 705 -1.90 -6.60 -24.30
CA GLU A 705 -3.06 -5.73 -24.46
C GLU A 705 -3.91 -5.80 -23.19
N ASP A 706 -4.10 -4.67 -22.51
CA ASP A 706 -4.87 -4.56 -21.27
C ASP A 706 -6.18 -3.83 -21.54
N PHE A 707 -7.30 -4.52 -21.33
CA PHE A 707 -8.65 -4.00 -21.56
C PHE A 707 -9.43 -3.80 -20.25
N ARG A 708 -8.79 -3.95 -19.07
CA ARG A 708 -9.47 -3.91 -17.77
C ARG A 708 -10.30 -2.66 -17.55
N ALA A 709 -9.80 -1.52 -18.00
CA ALA A 709 -10.51 -0.24 -17.89
C ALA A 709 -11.87 -0.24 -18.62
N LYS A 710 -12.01 -1.04 -19.68
CA LYS A 710 -13.21 -1.10 -20.53
C LYS A 710 -14.13 -2.26 -20.13
N THR A 711 -13.56 -3.39 -19.70
CA THR A 711 -14.30 -4.66 -19.52
C THR A 711 -14.59 -5.02 -18.06
N VAL A 712 -13.84 -4.46 -17.10
CA VAL A 712 -14.03 -4.70 -15.67
C VAL A 712 -14.47 -3.39 -15.02
N GLN A 713 -15.79 -3.16 -15.00
CA GLN A 713 -16.44 -1.96 -14.48
C GLN A 713 -16.92 -2.06 -13.05
#